data_AF-A0A4Q5V870-F1
#
_entry.id   AF-A0A4Q5V870-F1
#
_cell.length_a   1.000
_cell.length_b   1.000
_cell.length_c   1.000
_cell.angle_alpha   90.00
_cell.angle_beta   90.00
_cell.angle_gamma   90.00
#
_symmetry.space_group_name_H-M   'P 1'
#
loop_
_entity.id
_entity.type
_entity.pdbx_description
1 polymer ?
#
loop_
_entity_poly.entity_id
_entity_poly.type
_entity_poly.pdbx_seq_one_letter_code
_entity_poly.pdbx_strand_id
1 'polypeptide(L)'
;MTSLKEKISNRSIHNGINKKKFRALLSLNLIFLSALGLSTNAYAQINWTHCADENGTCRFDATKVVRYGEGSNWVQRVFINSVACESSVFGDPAAGTSKSCQITEPQWTTCANKDGICRFAGKKIVRYGANTRWRQGQFTDQVACNSRVFGEPANGAQNICQIASAHVDTTAPTRPRGLAIAAVTCNSAELSWLASSDTEGVMAYDIYHDGEHIVRTEGNILKTSLTLSPGVKWGLYVNAVDDAGNVSQASDTLPIIIPHCQSDSLPPTAPTNLSGIISGTTATLTWNASSDNVNVTAYDVYRDGKKIGATNELTYTESALSPNTSYAYTVTARDAQNVSEVSSAISLTTGTICSTSVCSVEQVTIEQDLPWGLAALPDGSILYGRRDAHEIVRVATGLKTIIGTVPNVENTDGEGGLLGLAVTKDFPAADPWIYIYHNSETDNRIVRIQYKDGSLVLPTYQVLVTGIGRNKYHNGGRLRFGPDGKLYAATGDAQSPDSAQDLNSLNGKILRINVDGTAPSDNPFNNYIWTYGHRNPQGLAFDSNGRLWLQEFGNSVLDETNLIEKGGNYGWPYCEGVLSQSGEGGCATAGLKAPTAIYPVAQASCSGLAIINNILYVACLQGNRVYSAEISNDSLTNVDQLFVGAYGSLRTIEPTINGDGFWMTTSNSGDKDSIAYNSNEKIFKVTLSR
;
A
#
# COMPACT_ATOMS: atom_id res chain seq x y z
N MET A 1 -41.91 -32.51 41.07
CA MET A 1 -43.36 -32.71 41.26
C MET A 1 -44.10 -31.70 40.40
N THR A 2 -45.06 -32.20 39.65
CA THR A 2 -45.83 -31.53 38.61
C THR A 2 -46.94 -30.64 39.19
N SER A 3 -47.17 -29.51 38.54
CA SER A 3 -48.49 -28.89 38.25
C SER A 3 -49.29 -28.10 39.31
N LEU A 4 -49.96 -27.06 38.76
CA LEU A 4 -51.42 -26.82 38.74
C LEU A 4 -52.00 -25.57 39.48
N LYS A 5 -52.82 -24.81 38.71
CA LYS A 5 -53.98 -23.90 39.04
C LYS A 5 -53.71 -22.38 39.16
N GLU A 6 -54.31 -21.51 38.30
CA GLU A 6 -55.69 -20.91 38.31
C GLU A 6 -55.94 -20.00 39.55
N LYS A 7 -56.63 -18.83 39.57
CA LYS A 7 -57.57 -18.07 38.72
C LYS A 7 -57.88 -16.67 39.35
N ILE A 8 -58.06 -15.63 38.51
CA ILE A 8 -59.15 -14.59 38.41
C ILE A 8 -59.52 -13.58 39.55
N SER A 9 -59.76 -12.32 39.10
CA SER A 9 -60.76 -11.27 39.50
C SER A 9 -60.16 -9.98 40.13
N ASN A 10 -60.53 -8.72 39.84
CA ASN A 10 -61.67 -8.09 39.15
C ASN A 10 -61.42 -6.55 38.99
N ARG A 11 -61.73 -5.92 37.85
CA ARG A 11 -62.59 -4.70 37.71
C ARG A 11 -62.51 -4.06 36.32
N SER A 12 -63.69 -3.74 35.82
CA SER A 12 -64.06 -3.23 34.48
C SER A 12 -64.43 -1.75 34.56
N ILE A 13 -64.14 -0.96 33.51
CA ILE A 13 -65.04 0.08 32.97
C ILE A 13 -64.94 0.07 31.43
N HIS A 14 -66.10 0.00 30.79
CA HIS A 14 -66.39 -0.11 29.35
C HIS A 14 -66.72 1.26 28.71
N ASN A 15 -66.36 1.45 27.44
CA ASN A 15 -67.20 1.84 26.27
C ASN A 15 -66.38 2.63 25.22
N GLY A 16 -66.36 2.33 23.93
CA GLY A 16 -67.06 1.30 23.16
C GLY A 16 -66.67 1.29 21.66
N ILE A 17 -66.86 0.12 21.04
CA ILE A 17 -67.46 -0.14 19.69
C ILE A 17 -66.69 0.43 18.46
N ASN A 18 -66.27 -0.29 17.41
CA ASN A 18 -66.87 -1.46 16.75
C ASN A 18 -65.83 -2.26 15.92
N LYS A 19 -66.04 -3.58 15.87
CA LYS A 19 -65.38 -4.54 14.98
C LYS A 19 -65.95 -4.44 13.55
N LYS A 20 -65.08 -4.39 12.53
CA LYS A 20 -65.34 -5.03 11.23
C LYS A 20 -64.03 -5.34 10.48
N LYS A 21 -63.88 -6.64 10.21
CA LYS A 21 -63.11 -7.34 9.17
C LYS A 21 -61.75 -7.93 9.52
N PHE A 22 -61.80 -9.25 9.44
CA PHE A 22 -60.82 -10.32 9.57
C PHE A 22 -60.48 -10.79 8.13
N ARG A 23 -59.24 -11.26 7.91
CA ARG A 23 -58.72 -12.07 6.76
C ARG A 23 -58.58 -11.38 5.38
N ALA A 24 -57.37 -11.31 4.85
CA ALA A 24 -56.77 -12.35 3.99
C ALA A 24 -55.34 -11.96 3.55
N LEU A 25 -54.49 -12.98 3.43
CA LEU A 25 -53.17 -12.95 2.81
C LEU A 25 -53.25 -12.65 1.29
N LEU A 26 -52.09 -12.23 0.77
CA LEU A 26 -51.66 -12.11 -0.62
C LEU A 26 -52.12 -10.87 -1.41
N SER A 27 -51.11 -10.22 -2.02
CA SER A 27 -51.16 -9.25 -3.12
C SER A 27 -51.36 -7.78 -2.71
N LEU A 28 -50.28 -7.01 -2.59
CA LEU A 28 -49.94 -5.98 -3.58
C LEU A 28 -48.63 -5.27 -3.22
N ASN A 29 -47.71 -5.35 -4.17
CA ASN A 29 -46.57 -4.46 -4.33
C ASN A 29 -47.03 -3.03 -4.63
N LEU A 30 -46.13 -2.10 -4.33
CA LEU A 30 -46.03 -0.72 -4.83
C LEU A 30 -46.91 0.37 -4.20
N ILE A 31 -46.17 1.33 -3.60
CA ILE A 31 -46.34 2.79 -3.52
C ILE A 31 -46.46 3.27 -2.07
N PHE A 32 -45.33 3.74 -1.52
CA PHE A 32 -45.19 5.02 -0.81
C PHE A 32 -43.72 5.20 -0.36
N LEU A 33 -42.87 5.69 -1.26
CA LEU A 33 -41.65 6.42 -0.89
C LEU A 33 -41.55 7.64 -1.80
N SER A 34 -42.00 8.79 -1.30
CA SER A 34 -41.68 10.09 -1.87
C SER A 34 -41.80 11.12 -0.75
N ALA A 35 -40.65 11.52 -0.21
CA ALA A 35 -40.37 12.81 0.45
C ALA A 35 -39.16 12.67 1.39
N LEU A 36 -37.98 12.47 0.80
CA LEU A 36 -36.68 12.88 1.30
C LEU A 36 -35.81 12.94 0.04
N GLY A 37 -35.53 14.16 -0.42
CA GLY A 37 -34.80 14.43 -1.66
C GLY A 37 -33.32 14.09 -1.56
N LEU A 38 -33.01 12.79 -1.39
CA LEU A 38 -31.72 12.23 -1.74
C LEU A 38 -31.81 11.88 -3.22
N SER A 39 -31.15 12.67 -4.07
CA SER A 39 -30.87 12.26 -5.43
C SER A 39 -29.93 11.06 -5.35
N THR A 40 -30.48 9.85 -5.38
CA THR A 40 -29.73 8.69 -5.82
C THR A 40 -29.37 8.96 -7.28
N ASN A 41 -28.14 9.38 -7.55
CA ASN A 41 -27.57 9.25 -8.88
C ASN A 41 -27.51 7.75 -9.14
N ALA A 42 -28.58 7.20 -9.71
CA ALA A 42 -28.47 5.97 -10.47
C ALA A 42 -27.56 6.33 -11.65
N TYR A 43 -26.27 6.01 -11.53
CA TYR A 43 -25.32 6.15 -12.63
C TYR A 43 -25.85 5.32 -13.79
N ALA A 44 -26.09 5.99 -14.92
CA ALA A 44 -26.56 5.33 -16.12
C ALA A 44 -25.43 4.45 -16.67
N GLN A 45 -25.68 3.15 -16.82
CA GLN A 45 -24.81 2.20 -17.50
C GLN A 45 -24.32 2.81 -18.83
N ILE A 46 -23.00 2.84 -19.07
CA ILE A 46 -22.48 3.30 -20.36
C ILE A 46 -22.74 2.22 -21.40
N ASN A 47 -23.77 2.44 -22.21
CA ASN A 47 -24.09 1.53 -23.31
C ASN A 47 -23.10 1.75 -24.46
N TRP A 48 -22.20 0.81 -24.67
CA TRP A 48 -21.32 0.76 -25.83
C TRP A 48 -22.06 0.14 -27.01
N THR A 49 -21.98 0.80 -28.17
CA THR A 49 -22.59 0.32 -29.42
C THR A 49 -21.49 -0.01 -30.41
N HIS A 50 -21.43 -1.26 -30.89
CA HIS A 50 -20.51 -1.64 -31.98
C HIS A 50 -20.74 -0.77 -33.22
N CYS A 51 -19.66 -0.34 -33.87
CA CYS A 51 -19.72 0.50 -35.06
C CYS A 51 -18.86 0.02 -36.24
N ALA A 52 -17.80 -0.74 -36.01
CA ALA A 52 -16.95 -1.29 -37.06
C ALA A 52 -16.05 -2.41 -36.52
N ASP A 53 -15.71 -3.38 -37.37
CA ASP A 53 -14.63 -4.34 -37.10
C ASP A 53 -13.26 -3.73 -37.46
N GLU A 54 -12.17 -4.40 -37.05
CA GLU A 54 -10.79 -3.99 -37.35
C GLU A 54 -10.56 -3.71 -38.84
N ASN A 55 -9.85 -2.61 -39.12
CA ASN A 55 -9.64 -2.00 -40.45
C ASN A 55 -10.91 -1.41 -41.10
N GLY A 56 -12.05 -1.41 -40.41
CA GLY A 56 -13.26 -0.73 -40.83
C GLY A 56 -13.24 0.78 -40.56
N THR A 57 -14.33 1.47 -40.88
CA THR A 57 -14.54 2.87 -40.50
C THR A 57 -15.75 2.96 -39.59
N CYS A 58 -15.52 3.37 -38.34
CA CYS A 58 -16.57 3.65 -37.38
C CYS A 58 -17.21 5.01 -37.71
N ARG A 59 -18.50 5.03 -38.08
CA ARG A 59 -19.24 6.24 -38.47
C ARG A 59 -20.32 6.58 -37.45
N PHE A 60 -20.41 7.84 -37.05
CA PHE A 60 -21.37 8.35 -36.07
C PHE A 60 -21.65 9.84 -36.31
N ASP A 61 -22.75 10.34 -35.77
CA ASP A 61 -23.04 11.77 -35.80
C ASP A 61 -22.56 12.45 -34.51
N ALA A 62 -21.97 13.64 -34.64
CA ALA A 62 -21.43 14.46 -33.56
C ALA A 62 -20.18 13.87 -32.86
N THR A 63 -19.91 14.31 -31.63
CA THR A 63 -18.78 13.84 -30.83
C THR A 63 -19.14 12.54 -30.10
N LYS A 64 -18.29 11.52 -30.23
CA LYS A 64 -18.38 10.26 -29.49
C LYS A 64 -17.05 9.91 -28.85
N VAL A 65 -17.13 9.13 -27.77
CA VAL A 65 -15.99 8.31 -27.35
C VAL A 65 -16.01 7.07 -28.21
N VAL A 66 -14.87 6.75 -28.81
CA VAL A 66 -14.66 5.52 -29.57
C VAL A 66 -13.66 4.68 -28.79
N ARG A 67 -13.98 3.43 -28.53
CA ARG A 67 -13.04 2.44 -28.00
C ARG A 67 -12.65 1.45 -29.09
N TYR A 68 -11.38 1.08 -29.13
CA TYR A 68 -10.82 0.06 -30.04
C TYR A 68 -10.16 -1.03 -29.21
N GLY A 69 -10.47 -2.30 -29.48
CA GLY A 69 -10.02 -3.39 -28.61
C GLY A 69 -10.78 -4.70 -28.80
N GLU A 70 -10.48 -5.66 -27.92
CA GLU A 70 -11.10 -6.99 -27.87
C GLU A 70 -11.11 -7.49 -26.42
N GLY A 71 -12.17 -8.20 -26.02
CA GLY A 71 -12.33 -8.73 -24.66
C GLY A 71 -12.31 -7.60 -23.64
N SER A 72 -11.28 -7.59 -22.78
CA SER A 72 -11.04 -6.59 -21.74
C SER A 72 -10.05 -5.49 -22.14
N ASN A 73 -9.36 -5.60 -23.27
CA ASN A 73 -8.27 -4.68 -23.62
C ASN A 73 -8.78 -3.62 -24.62
N TRP A 74 -9.06 -2.41 -24.12
CA TRP A 74 -9.62 -1.32 -24.92
C TRP A 74 -8.84 -0.01 -24.77
N VAL A 75 -8.60 0.69 -25.89
CA VAL A 75 -8.14 2.09 -25.88
C VAL A 75 -9.30 3.00 -26.24
N GLN A 76 -9.58 3.99 -25.39
CA GLN A 76 -10.61 5.00 -25.63
C GLN A 76 -10.01 6.31 -26.15
N ARG A 77 -10.64 6.91 -27.16
CA ARG A 77 -10.32 8.25 -27.66
C ARG A 77 -11.61 8.97 -28.07
N VAL A 78 -11.58 10.30 -28.07
CA VAL A 78 -12.74 11.11 -28.43
C VAL A 78 -12.57 11.63 -29.86
N PHE A 79 -13.60 11.44 -30.69
CA PHE A 79 -13.59 11.82 -32.10
C PHE A 79 -14.88 12.56 -32.49
N ILE A 80 -14.86 13.13 -33.70
CA ILE A 80 -16.00 13.80 -34.32
C ILE A 80 -16.30 13.09 -35.65
N ASN A 81 -17.57 12.78 -35.91
CA ASN A 81 -18.11 12.18 -37.13
C ASN A 81 -17.64 10.74 -37.44
N SER A 82 -16.35 10.51 -37.63
CA SER A 82 -15.87 9.18 -38.00
C SER A 82 -14.41 8.96 -37.64
N VAL A 83 -14.04 7.70 -37.47
CA VAL A 83 -12.65 7.31 -37.26
C VAL A 83 -12.36 5.95 -37.90
N ALA A 84 -11.14 5.76 -38.40
CA ALA A 84 -10.66 4.46 -38.84
C ALA A 84 -10.46 3.54 -37.63
N CYS A 85 -10.93 2.30 -37.75
CA CYS A 85 -10.89 1.31 -36.67
C CYS A 85 -9.62 0.46 -36.75
N GLU A 86 -8.47 1.08 -36.53
CA GLU A 86 -7.17 0.46 -36.79
C GLU A 86 -6.08 0.91 -35.80
N SER A 87 -5.04 0.06 -35.64
CA SER A 87 -3.97 0.28 -34.67
C SER A 87 -3.13 1.54 -34.92
N SER A 88 -3.14 2.09 -36.14
CA SER A 88 -2.46 3.36 -36.45
C SER A 88 -3.06 4.55 -35.67
N VAL A 89 -4.35 4.46 -35.33
CA VAL A 89 -5.11 5.51 -34.65
C VAL A 89 -5.10 5.32 -33.13
N PHE A 90 -5.20 4.07 -32.69
CA PHE A 90 -5.43 3.73 -31.27
C PHE A 90 -4.21 3.09 -30.59
N GLY A 91 -3.22 2.59 -31.33
CA GLY A 91 -2.29 1.57 -30.84
C GLY A 91 -2.89 0.17 -30.98
N ASP A 92 -2.15 -0.87 -30.61
CA ASP A 92 -2.62 -2.26 -30.63
C ASP A 92 -2.86 -2.78 -29.20
N PRO A 93 -4.06 -2.55 -28.61
CA PRO A 93 -4.34 -2.96 -27.23
C PRO A 93 -4.44 -4.47 -27.03
N ALA A 94 -4.66 -5.24 -28.10
CA ALA A 94 -4.86 -6.68 -28.03
C ALA A 94 -4.08 -7.34 -29.17
N ALA A 95 -2.76 -7.38 -29.01
CA ALA A 95 -1.86 -7.90 -30.03
C ALA A 95 -2.15 -9.39 -30.32
N GLY A 96 -2.26 -9.73 -31.60
CA GLY A 96 -2.53 -11.10 -32.05
C GLY A 96 -4.00 -11.53 -32.01
N THR A 97 -4.93 -10.65 -31.63
CA THR A 97 -6.38 -10.89 -31.73
C THR A 97 -7.06 -9.90 -32.67
N SER A 98 -8.20 -10.32 -33.25
CA SER A 98 -9.07 -9.41 -34.00
C SER A 98 -9.72 -8.42 -33.05
N LYS A 99 -9.75 -7.14 -33.43
CA LYS A 99 -10.33 -6.06 -32.61
C LYS A 99 -11.61 -5.50 -33.25
N SER A 100 -12.35 -4.70 -32.50
CA SER A 100 -13.49 -3.94 -33.02
C SER A 100 -13.54 -2.53 -32.44
N CYS A 101 -14.36 -1.66 -33.03
CA CYS A 101 -14.66 -0.34 -32.52
C CYS A 101 -16.09 -0.25 -32.00
N GLN A 102 -16.23 0.44 -30.89
CA GLN A 102 -17.52 0.71 -30.27
C GLN A 102 -17.60 2.19 -29.86
N ILE A 103 -18.82 2.72 -29.80
CA ILE A 103 -19.09 4.13 -29.49
C ILE A 103 -20.01 4.32 -28.30
N THR A 104 -19.84 5.46 -27.63
CA THR A 104 -20.77 5.99 -26.63
C THR A 104 -20.71 7.53 -26.58
N GLU A 105 -21.62 8.16 -25.83
CA GLU A 105 -21.60 9.61 -25.61
C GLU A 105 -20.38 10.04 -24.77
N PRO A 106 -19.78 11.21 -25.00
CA PRO A 106 -18.67 11.70 -24.17
C PRO A 106 -19.16 12.35 -22.87
N GLN A 107 -18.29 12.35 -21.86
CA GLN A 107 -18.45 13.18 -20.66
C GLN A 107 -18.04 14.62 -20.99
N TRP A 108 -18.82 15.59 -20.49
CA TRP A 108 -18.60 17.01 -20.75
C TRP A 108 -18.35 17.77 -19.46
N THR A 109 -17.12 18.26 -19.27
CA THR A 109 -16.71 19.00 -18.07
C THR A 109 -16.56 20.48 -18.37
N THR A 110 -17.20 21.33 -17.55
CA THR A 110 -17.07 22.78 -17.68
C THR A 110 -15.65 23.24 -17.39
N CYS A 111 -15.05 23.99 -18.33
CA CYS A 111 -13.69 24.51 -18.20
C CYS A 111 -13.62 26.04 -18.11
N ALA A 112 -14.65 26.75 -18.58
CA ALA A 112 -14.73 28.20 -18.50
C ALA A 112 -16.17 28.69 -18.65
N ASN A 113 -16.51 29.77 -17.96
CA ASN A 113 -17.72 30.56 -18.22
C ASN A 113 -17.54 31.42 -19.48
N LYS A 114 -18.64 32.01 -19.98
CA LYS A 114 -18.62 32.98 -21.08
C LYS A 114 -17.52 34.04 -20.88
N ASP A 115 -16.78 34.30 -21.95
CA ASP A 115 -15.64 35.22 -22.05
C ASP A 115 -14.38 34.84 -21.24
N GLY A 116 -14.38 33.68 -20.57
CA GLY A 116 -13.19 33.09 -19.94
C GLY A 116 -12.24 32.41 -20.95
N ILE A 117 -11.17 31.81 -20.43
CA ILE A 117 -10.24 30.98 -21.22
C ILE A 117 -10.27 29.55 -20.66
N CYS A 118 -10.67 28.62 -21.50
CA CYS A 118 -10.65 27.19 -21.23
C CYS A 118 -9.23 26.66 -21.47
N ARG A 119 -8.55 26.14 -20.43
CA ARG A 119 -7.17 25.61 -20.51
C ARG A 119 -7.17 24.09 -20.34
N PHE A 120 -6.32 23.41 -21.09
CA PHE A 120 -6.12 21.97 -21.07
C PHE A 120 -4.73 21.63 -21.64
N ALA A 121 -4.34 20.36 -21.66
CA ALA A 121 -3.11 19.92 -22.31
C ALA A 121 -3.43 19.16 -23.59
N GLY A 122 -2.67 19.45 -24.65
CA GLY A 122 -2.76 18.75 -25.93
C GLY A 122 -4.04 19.06 -26.70
N LYS A 123 -4.39 18.20 -27.66
CA LYS A 123 -5.58 18.35 -28.50
C LYS A 123 -6.83 17.87 -27.76
N LYS A 124 -7.83 18.74 -27.61
CA LYS A 124 -9.14 18.43 -27.01
C LYS A 124 -10.30 18.96 -27.86
N ILE A 125 -11.46 18.32 -27.75
CA ILE A 125 -12.71 18.82 -28.32
C ILE A 125 -13.40 19.68 -27.28
N VAL A 126 -13.74 20.92 -27.65
CA VAL A 126 -14.42 21.88 -26.77
C VAL A 126 -15.75 22.26 -27.42
N ARG A 127 -16.82 22.30 -26.63
CA ARG A 127 -18.11 22.85 -27.02
C ARG A 127 -18.43 24.12 -26.26
N TYR A 128 -19.10 25.06 -26.91
CA TYR A 128 -19.62 26.30 -26.35
C TYR A 128 -21.13 26.37 -26.59
N GLY A 129 -21.88 26.74 -25.57
CA GLY A 129 -23.34 26.83 -25.65
C GLY A 129 -24.03 26.62 -24.33
N ALA A 130 -25.34 26.38 -24.40
CA ALA A 130 -26.19 26.12 -23.25
C ALA A 130 -27.40 25.27 -23.67
N ASN A 131 -28.01 24.58 -22.71
CA ASN A 131 -29.16 23.69 -22.91
C ASN A 131 -28.85 22.61 -23.97
N THR A 132 -29.64 22.52 -25.04
CA THR A 132 -29.43 21.57 -26.14
C THR A 132 -28.76 22.19 -27.37
N ARG A 133 -28.30 23.45 -27.28
CA ARG A 133 -27.72 24.19 -28.42
C ARG A 133 -26.23 24.42 -28.20
N TRP A 134 -25.42 23.67 -28.92
CA TRP A 134 -23.96 23.67 -28.79
C TRP A 134 -23.27 23.85 -30.14
N ARG A 135 -22.15 24.56 -30.13
CA ARG A 135 -21.15 24.59 -31.22
C ARG A 135 -19.86 24.00 -30.68
N GLN A 136 -19.12 23.26 -31.49
CA GLN A 136 -17.91 22.59 -31.04
C GLN A 136 -16.77 22.70 -32.04
N GLY A 137 -15.55 22.51 -31.55
CA GLY A 137 -14.33 22.47 -32.35
C GLY A 137 -13.21 21.76 -31.60
N GLN A 138 -12.12 21.44 -32.31
CA GLN A 138 -10.92 20.83 -31.74
C GLN A 138 -9.83 21.89 -31.61
N PHE A 139 -9.22 21.96 -30.43
CA PHE A 139 -8.25 22.99 -30.05
C PHE A 139 -7.06 22.35 -29.34
N THR A 140 -5.95 23.09 -29.26
CA THR A 140 -4.71 22.65 -28.60
C THR A 140 -4.38 23.60 -27.45
N ASP A 141 -4.16 23.04 -26.27
CA ASP A 141 -3.76 23.66 -25.00
C ASP A 141 -4.73 24.71 -24.39
N GLN A 142 -5.42 25.52 -25.20
CA GLN A 142 -6.43 26.43 -24.70
C GLN A 142 -7.37 26.93 -25.80
N VAL A 143 -8.53 27.45 -25.39
CA VAL A 143 -9.44 28.19 -26.28
C VAL A 143 -10.21 29.27 -25.52
N ALA A 144 -10.42 30.43 -26.16
CA ALA A 144 -11.25 31.49 -25.61
C ALA A 144 -12.73 31.10 -25.67
N CYS A 145 -13.43 31.26 -24.55
CA CYS A 145 -14.80 30.79 -24.38
C CYS A 145 -15.85 31.84 -24.75
N ASN A 146 -15.93 32.19 -26.04
CA ASN A 146 -16.82 33.26 -26.48
C ASN A 146 -17.37 33.05 -27.89
N SER A 147 -18.32 33.90 -28.26
CA SER A 147 -19.01 33.82 -29.54
C SER A 147 -18.17 34.23 -30.74
N ARG A 148 -17.00 34.84 -30.52
CA ARG A 148 -16.03 35.09 -31.60
C ARG A 148 -15.43 33.80 -32.13
N VAL A 149 -15.19 32.83 -31.25
CA VAL A 149 -14.61 31.53 -31.61
C VAL A 149 -15.68 30.55 -32.09
N PHE A 150 -16.84 30.50 -31.41
CA PHE A 150 -17.83 29.44 -31.62
C PHE A 150 -19.15 29.92 -32.25
N GLY A 151 -19.34 31.22 -32.47
CA GLY A 151 -20.66 31.81 -32.76
C GLY A 151 -21.57 31.85 -31.53
N GLU A 152 -22.83 32.25 -31.69
CA GLU A 152 -23.81 32.34 -30.58
C GLU A 152 -24.89 31.24 -30.70
N PRO A 153 -24.65 30.02 -30.18
CA PRO A 153 -25.56 28.88 -30.35
C PRO A 153 -26.83 28.96 -29.50
N ALA A 154 -26.77 29.51 -28.28
CA ALA A 154 -27.95 29.72 -27.43
C ALA A 154 -28.13 31.21 -27.14
N ASN A 155 -29.12 31.82 -27.78
CA ASN A 155 -29.43 33.24 -27.62
C ASN A 155 -30.14 33.49 -26.27
N GLY A 156 -29.65 34.47 -25.50
CA GLY A 156 -30.22 34.85 -24.20
C GLY A 156 -29.81 33.99 -22.99
N ALA A 157 -28.97 32.96 -23.17
CA ALA A 157 -28.46 32.10 -22.10
C ALA A 157 -26.98 32.38 -21.78
N GLN A 158 -26.53 32.09 -20.55
CA GLN A 158 -25.09 32.12 -20.22
C GLN A 158 -24.40 30.89 -20.83
N ASN A 159 -23.88 31.04 -22.04
CA ASN A 159 -23.10 29.98 -22.68
C ASN A 159 -21.83 29.67 -21.87
N ILE A 160 -21.49 28.39 -21.79
CA ILE A 160 -20.28 27.91 -21.10
C ILE A 160 -19.44 27.10 -22.08
N CYS A 161 -18.15 26.94 -21.77
CA CYS A 161 -17.30 26.00 -22.48
C CYS A 161 -17.14 24.72 -21.70
N GLN A 162 -17.25 23.61 -22.41
CA GLN A 162 -17.04 22.27 -21.87
C GLN A 162 -16.06 21.50 -22.73
N ILE A 163 -15.21 20.71 -22.09
CA ILE A 163 -14.28 19.80 -22.75
C ILE A 163 -14.90 18.41 -22.81
N ALA A 164 -14.80 17.74 -23.96
CA ALA A 164 -15.15 16.34 -24.07
C ALA A 164 -14.02 15.46 -23.54
N SER A 165 -14.35 14.51 -22.69
CA SER A 165 -13.46 13.44 -22.25
C SER A 165 -14.08 12.06 -22.50
N ALA A 166 -13.23 11.04 -22.58
CA ALA A 166 -13.67 9.68 -22.41
C ALA A 166 -14.34 9.52 -21.04
N HIS A 167 -15.19 8.50 -20.89
CA HIS A 167 -15.60 8.10 -19.56
C HIS A 167 -14.37 7.55 -18.84
N VAL A 168 -14.05 8.17 -17.71
CA VAL A 168 -13.13 7.60 -16.75
C VAL A 168 -14.04 7.02 -15.69
N ASP A 169 -14.27 5.72 -15.75
CA ASP A 169 -14.85 5.05 -14.60
C ASP A 169 -13.81 5.09 -13.50
N THR A 170 -14.16 5.74 -12.39
CA THR A 170 -13.33 5.84 -11.19
C THR A 170 -13.93 5.04 -10.04
N THR A 171 -15.04 4.34 -10.29
CA THR A 171 -15.76 3.59 -9.28
C THR A 171 -15.23 2.17 -9.30
N ALA A 172 -14.66 1.73 -8.18
CA ALA A 172 -14.24 0.35 -8.09
C ALA A 172 -15.45 -0.60 -7.96
N PRO A 173 -15.34 -1.85 -8.45
CA PRO A 173 -16.35 -2.87 -8.21
C PRO A 173 -16.67 -3.09 -6.73
N THR A 174 -17.83 -3.65 -6.44
CA THR A 174 -18.13 -4.10 -5.08
C THR A 174 -17.14 -5.19 -4.63
N ARG A 175 -16.81 -5.23 -3.34
CA ARG A 175 -15.93 -6.26 -2.77
C ARG A 175 -16.45 -7.68 -3.04
N PRO A 176 -15.60 -8.63 -3.48
CA PRO A 176 -15.99 -10.03 -3.58
C PRO A 176 -16.40 -10.60 -2.21
N ARG A 177 -17.31 -11.57 -2.20
CA ARG A 177 -17.83 -12.22 -0.98
C ARG A 177 -17.87 -13.72 -1.12
N GLY A 178 -17.91 -14.43 0.01
CA GLY A 178 -18.09 -15.88 0.04
C GLY A 178 -16.92 -16.66 -0.53
N LEU A 179 -15.69 -16.15 -0.41
CA LEU A 179 -14.48 -16.89 -0.75
C LEU A 179 -14.42 -18.18 0.09
N ALA A 180 -14.31 -19.32 -0.59
CA ALA A 180 -14.30 -20.63 0.06
C ALA A 180 -13.36 -21.62 -0.65
N ILE A 181 -12.83 -22.56 0.14
CA ILE A 181 -12.05 -23.70 -0.34
C ILE A 181 -12.99 -24.86 -0.72
N ALA A 182 -12.86 -25.38 -1.93
CA ALA A 182 -13.58 -26.57 -2.38
C ALA A 182 -12.78 -27.86 -2.15
N ALA A 183 -11.47 -27.81 -2.37
CA ALA A 183 -10.53 -28.91 -2.13
C ALA A 183 -9.11 -28.37 -1.86
N VAL A 184 -8.30 -29.12 -1.11
CA VAL A 184 -6.88 -28.81 -0.86
C VAL A 184 -6.06 -30.10 -0.90
N THR A 185 -4.89 -30.04 -1.54
CA THR A 185 -3.87 -31.09 -1.55
C THR A 185 -2.55 -30.52 -1.00
N CYS A 186 -1.47 -31.30 -1.00
CA CYS A 186 -0.17 -30.80 -0.56
C CYS A 186 0.45 -29.76 -1.50
N ASN A 187 -0.06 -29.60 -2.73
CA ASN A 187 0.49 -28.68 -3.73
C ASN A 187 -0.57 -27.90 -4.52
N SER A 188 -1.85 -28.01 -4.16
CA SER A 188 -2.91 -27.30 -4.85
C SER A 188 -4.12 -26.99 -3.96
N ALA A 189 -4.88 -25.98 -4.36
CA ALA A 189 -6.15 -25.61 -3.76
C ALA A 189 -7.17 -25.24 -4.84
N GLU A 190 -8.43 -25.59 -4.64
CA GLU A 190 -9.55 -25.14 -5.47
C GLU A 190 -10.39 -24.12 -4.71
N LEU A 191 -10.59 -22.95 -5.32
CA LEU A 191 -11.30 -21.81 -4.72
C LEU A 191 -12.58 -21.48 -5.47
N SER A 192 -13.54 -20.88 -4.77
CA SER A 192 -14.73 -20.27 -5.36
C SER A 192 -15.18 -19.02 -4.58
N TRP A 193 -15.89 -18.11 -5.24
CA TRP A 193 -16.44 -16.88 -4.64
C TRP A 193 -17.75 -16.46 -5.32
N LEU A 194 -18.42 -15.45 -4.77
CA LEU A 194 -19.62 -14.84 -5.35
C LEU A 194 -19.25 -13.66 -6.26
N ALA A 195 -20.07 -13.43 -7.28
CA ALA A 195 -19.89 -12.33 -8.22
C ALA A 195 -19.99 -10.96 -7.53
N SER A 196 -19.04 -10.09 -7.87
CA SER A 196 -19.09 -8.65 -7.66
C SER A 196 -19.96 -7.98 -8.72
N SER A 197 -20.49 -6.81 -8.40
CA SER A 197 -21.16 -5.90 -9.33
C SER A 197 -20.34 -4.62 -9.51
N ASP A 198 -20.37 -4.09 -10.71
CA ASP A 198 -19.88 -2.75 -11.03
C ASP A 198 -20.83 -2.12 -12.08
N THR A 199 -20.87 -0.79 -12.16
CA THR A 199 -21.68 -0.08 -13.16
C THR A 199 -21.18 -0.26 -14.58
N GLU A 200 -19.88 -0.46 -14.79
CA GLU A 200 -19.26 -0.70 -16.09
C GLU A 200 -18.92 -2.17 -16.33
N GLY A 201 -19.14 -3.00 -15.30
CA GLY A 201 -18.95 -4.43 -15.35
C GLY A 201 -17.64 -4.86 -14.70
N VAL A 202 -17.62 -6.11 -14.24
CA VAL A 202 -16.42 -6.71 -13.68
C VAL A 202 -15.67 -7.41 -14.80
N MET A 203 -14.47 -6.93 -15.07
CA MET A 203 -13.57 -7.44 -16.11
C MET A 203 -12.86 -8.71 -15.66
N ALA A 204 -12.41 -8.75 -14.40
CA ALA A 204 -11.58 -9.81 -13.87
C ALA A 204 -11.70 -9.99 -12.35
N TYR A 205 -11.24 -11.14 -11.86
CA TYR A 205 -10.90 -11.33 -10.46
C TYR A 205 -9.42 -11.66 -10.32
N ASP A 206 -8.77 -10.98 -9.39
CA ASP A 206 -7.38 -11.23 -9.03
C ASP A 206 -7.31 -11.92 -7.68
N ILE A 207 -6.61 -13.05 -7.65
CA ILE A 207 -6.44 -13.88 -6.49
C ILE A 207 -5.03 -13.67 -5.96
N TYR A 208 -4.96 -13.39 -4.67
CA TYR A 208 -3.72 -13.03 -4.00
C TYR A 208 -3.43 -13.93 -2.80
N HIS A 209 -2.15 -14.01 -2.46
CA HIS A 209 -1.65 -14.53 -1.20
C HIS A 209 -0.79 -13.44 -0.53
N ASP A 210 -1.18 -13.00 0.67
CA ASP A 210 -0.38 -12.09 1.50
C ASP A 210 0.14 -10.80 0.82
N GLY A 211 -0.56 -10.34 -0.22
CA GLY A 211 -0.19 -9.15 -1.02
C GLY A 211 0.35 -9.48 -2.40
N GLU A 212 0.82 -10.71 -2.62
CA GLU A 212 1.36 -11.19 -3.89
C GLU A 212 0.24 -11.70 -4.80
N HIS A 213 0.25 -11.26 -6.06
CA HIS A 213 -0.70 -11.72 -7.08
C HIS A 213 -0.35 -13.14 -7.49
N ILE A 214 -1.33 -14.05 -7.43
CA ILE A 214 -1.16 -15.46 -7.80
C ILE A 214 -1.71 -15.73 -9.19
N VAL A 215 -2.97 -15.34 -9.42
CA VAL A 215 -3.66 -15.62 -10.69
C VAL A 215 -4.79 -14.63 -10.94
N ARG A 216 -5.04 -14.32 -12.21
CA ARG A 216 -6.18 -13.56 -12.69
C ARG A 216 -7.16 -14.48 -13.42
N THR A 217 -8.47 -14.30 -13.18
CA THR A 217 -9.55 -14.94 -13.96
C THR A 217 -10.40 -13.89 -14.66
N GLU A 218 -11.08 -14.27 -15.74
CA GLU A 218 -12.11 -13.44 -16.38
C GLU A 218 -13.28 -13.16 -15.42
N GLY A 219 -13.97 -12.02 -15.59
CA GLY A 219 -15.03 -11.56 -14.68
C GLY A 219 -16.30 -12.42 -14.62
N ASN A 220 -16.47 -13.35 -15.56
CA ASN A 220 -17.52 -14.38 -15.53
C ASN A 220 -17.07 -15.71 -14.87
N ILE A 221 -15.78 -15.85 -14.53
CA ILE A 221 -15.21 -17.03 -13.87
C ILE A 221 -15.13 -16.75 -12.37
N LEU A 222 -15.83 -17.56 -11.58
CA LEU A 222 -15.97 -17.40 -10.11
C LEU A 222 -15.29 -18.52 -9.31
N LYS A 223 -14.34 -19.21 -9.93
CA LYS A 223 -13.58 -20.31 -9.34
C LYS A 223 -12.22 -20.46 -10.03
N THR A 224 -11.23 -20.96 -9.31
CA THR A 224 -9.90 -21.24 -9.87
C THR A 224 -9.18 -22.34 -9.09
N SER A 225 -8.13 -22.91 -9.69
CA SER A 225 -7.22 -23.83 -9.04
C SER A 225 -5.85 -23.17 -8.91
N LEU A 226 -5.26 -23.26 -7.72
CA LEU A 226 -3.93 -22.71 -7.42
C LEU A 226 -2.89 -23.81 -7.32
N THR A 227 -1.64 -23.50 -7.66
CA THR A 227 -0.47 -24.29 -7.29
C THR A 227 0.19 -23.64 -6.08
N LEU A 228 0.41 -24.42 -5.02
CA LEU A 228 0.83 -23.92 -3.72
C LEU A 228 2.06 -24.66 -3.21
N SER A 229 2.84 -24.01 -2.33
CA SER A 229 3.96 -24.64 -1.65
C SER A 229 3.47 -25.49 -0.47
N PRO A 230 3.94 -26.74 -0.31
CA PRO A 230 3.57 -27.60 0.82
C PRO A 230 4.04 -27.06 2.16
N GLY A 231 3.32 -27.38 3.24
CA GLY A 231 3.80 -27.19 4.62
C GLY A 231 3.76 -25.78 5.19
N VAL A 232 3.19 -24.83 4.44
CA VAL A 232 3.11 -23.42 4.81
C VAL A 232 1.66 -22.98 5.04
N LYS A 233 1.46 -21.93 5.85
CA LYS A 233 0.17 -21.28 6.02
C LYS A 233 0.02 -20.17 4.98
N TRP A 234 -1.15 -20.07 4.39
CA TRP A 234 -1.46 -19.04 3.39
C TRP A 234 -2.69 -18.24 3.83
N GLY A 235 -2.65 -16.92 3.68
CA GLY A 235 -3.84 -16.07 3.68
C GLY A 235 -4.24 -15.73 2.25
N LEU A 236 -5.36 -16.29 1.77
CA LEU A 236 -5.88 -16.05 0.42
C LEU A 236 -7.00 -15.02 0.41
N TYR A 237 -7.04 -14.16 -0.60
CA TYR A 237 -8.15 -13.23 -0.82
C TYR A 237 -8.33 -12.92 -2.30
N VAL A 238 -9.47 -12.32 -2.65
CA VAL A 238 -9.85 -12.00 -4.03
C VAL A 238 -10.23 -10.53 -4.14
N ASN A 239 -9.74 -9.87 -5.17
CA ASN A 239 -10.20 -8.56 -5.63
C ASN A 239 -11.00 -8.71 -6.93
N ALA A 240 -11.90 -7.78 -7.17
CA ALA A 240 -12.56 -7.60 -8.46
C ALA A 240 -11.96 -6.36 -9.16
N VAL A 241 -11.80 -6.45 -10.47
CA VAL A 241 -11.27 -5.37 -11.32
C VAL A 241 -12.26 -5.09 -12.43
N ASP A 242 -12.52 -3.82 -12.72
CA ASP A 242 -13.35 -3.39 -13.86
C ASP A 242 -12.53 -3.13 -15.13
N ASP A 243 -13.22 -2.75 -16.21
CA ASP A 243 -12.62 -2.42 -17.51
C ASP A 243 -11.75 -1.14 -17.48
N ALA A 244 -11.86 -0.31 -16.43
CA ALA A 244 -11.06 0.90 -16.25
C ALA A 244 -9.82 0.65 -15.36
N GLY A 245 -9.66 -0.56 -14.83
CA GLY A 245 -8.55 -0.92 -13.94
C GLY A 245 -8.75 -0.50 -12.48
N ASN A 246 -9.95 -0.06 -12.08
CA ASN A 246 -10.23 0.17 -10.68
C ASN A 246 -10.33 -1.17 -9.95
N VAL A 247 -9.76 -1.22 -8.75
CA VAL A 247 -9.69 -2.44 -7.95
C VAL A 247 -10.54 -2.29 -6.71
N SER A 248 -11.41 -3.28 -6.48
CA SER A 248 -12.30 -3.29 -5.32
C SER A 248 -11.52 -3.47 -4.02
N GLN A 249 -12.18 -3.19 -2.89
CA GLN A 249 -11.68 -3.72 -1.62
C GLN A 249 -11.65 -5.25 -1.68
N ALA A 250 -10.58 -5.83 -1.14
CA ALA A 250 -10.44 -7.27 -1.02
C ALA A 250 -11.61 -7.94 -0.29
N SER A 251 -11.83 -9.23 -0.60
CA SER A 251 -12.60 -10.11 0.25
C SER A 251 -11.94 -10.29 1.63
N ASP A 252 -12.70 -10.85 2.57
CA ASP A 252 -12.15 -11.36 3.83
C ASP A 252 -11.03 -12.39 3.55
N THR A 253 -9.99 -12.43 4.40
CA THR A 253 -8.92 -13.45 4.29
C THR A 253 -9.48 -14.85 4.55
N LEU A 254 -9.16 -15.80 3.65
CA LEU A 254 -9.33 -17.23 3.89
C LEU A 254 -7.98 -17.84 4.32
N PRO A 255 -7.76 -18.13 5.61
CA PRO A 255 -6.55 -18.80 6.07
C PRO A 255 -6.61 -20.30 5.76
N ILE A 256 -5.58 -20.82 5.11
CA ILE A 256 -5.43 -22.27 4.84
C ILE A 256 -4.06 -22.77 5.28
N ILE A 257 -3.99 -24.06 5.65
CA ILE A 257 -2.72 -24.75 5.96
C ILE A 257 -2.51 -25.80 4.88
N ILE A 258 -1.41 -25.71 4.14
CA ILE A 258 -1.10 -26.67 3.09
C ILE A 258 -0.44 -27.89 3.70
N PRO A 259 -0.99 -29.11 3.53
CA PRO A 259 -0.35 -30.33 4.00
C PRO A 259 1.07 -30.50 3.39
N HIS A 260 1.99 -31.11 4.12
CA HIS A 260 3.26 -31.56 3.53
C HIS A 260 3.02 -32.73 2.57
N CYS A 261 3.77 -32.81 1.46
CA CYS A 261 3.64 -33.92 0.51
C CYS A 261 4.22 -35.24 1.03
N GLN A 262 5.22 -35.16 1.92
CA GLN A 262 5.81 -36.29 2.63
C GLN A 262 6.05 -35.88 4.08
N SER A 263 5.89 -36.83 5.02
CA SER A 263 6.32 -36.64 6.40
C SER A 263 7.84 -36.79 6.49
N ASP A 264 8.52 -35.83 7.11
CA ASP A 264 9.96 -35.87 7.34
C ASP A 264 10.27 -35.97 8.84
N SER A 265 10.83 -37.11 9.25
CA SER A 265 11.12 -37.40 10.65
C SER A 265 12.62 -37.53 10.96
N LEU A 266 13.49 -37.30 9.98
CA LEU A 266 14.94 -37.37 10.16
C LEU A 266 15.48 -35.95 10.33
N PRO A 267 16.20 -35.65 11.42
CA PRO A 267 16.80 -34.34 11.59
C PRO A 267 18.04 -34.15 10.74
N PRO A 268 18.43 -32.89 10.45
CA PRO A 268 19.66 -32.60 9.75
C PRO A 268 20.89 -33.04 10.56
N THR A 269 22.02 -33.18 9.87
CA THR A 269 23.32 -33.36 10.54
C THR A 269 23.73 -32.11 11.33
N ALA A 270 24.47 -32.30 12.43
CA ALA A 270 24.99 -31.17 13.22
C ALA A 270 25.98 -30.32 12.39
N PRO A 271 25.94 -28.98 12.50
CA PRO A 271 26.93 -28.11 11.87
C PRO A 271 28.36 -28.44 12.35
N THR A 272 29.33 -28.40 11.44
CA THR A 272 30.74 -28.70 11.73
C THR A 272 31.65 -27.50 11.50
N ASN A 273 32.87 -27.52 12.06
CA ASN A 273 33.87 -26.46 11.89
C ASN A 273 33.38 -25.05 12.27
N LEU A 274 32.56 -24.95 13.33
CA LEU A 274 32.23 -23.66 13.91
C LEU A 274 33.51 -22.93 14.33
N SER A 275 33.66 -21.71 13.84
CA SER A 275 34.79 -20.82 14.08
C SER A 275 34.29 -19.37 14.15
N GLY A 276 35.11 -18.45 14.64
CA GLY A 276 34.75 -17.04 14.63
C GLY A 276 35.91 -16.09 14.84
N ILE A 277 35.70 -14.83 14.44
CA ILE A 277 36.65 -13.73 14.55
C ILE A 277 36.02 -12.59 15.37
N ILE A 278 36.85 -11.86 16.11
CA ILE A 278 36.45 -10.71 16.92
C ILE A 278 37.00 -9.43 16.31
N SER A 279 36.14 -8.41 16.22
CA SER A 279 36.52 -7.02 15.93
C SER A 279 35.85 -6.12 16.97
N GLY A 280 36.62 -5.63 17.95
CA GLY A 280 36.08 -4.86 19.07
C GLY A 280 34.98 -5.62 19.82
N THR A 281 33.76 -5.08 19.82
CA THR A 281 32.56 -5.65 20.45
C THR A 281 31.67 -6.44 19.48
N THR A 282 32.23 -6.88 18.35
CA THR A 282 31.53 -7.67 17.33
C THR A 282 32.19 -9.03 17.15
N ALA A 283 31.38 -10.09 17.07
CA ALA A 283 31.78 -11.45 16.75
C ALA A 283 31.18 -11.88 15.42
N THR A 284 32.00 -12.38 14.50
CA THR A 284 31.55 -12.99 13.24
C THR A 284 31.86 -14.47 13.27
N LEU A 285 30.81 -15.30 13.17
CA LEU A 285 30.85 -16.75 13.24
C LEU A 285 30.72 -17.34 11.83
N THR A 286 31.38 -18.48 11.59
CA THR A 286 31.29 -19.26 10.35
C THR A 286 31.31 -20.76 10.63
N TRP A 287 30.59 -21.55 9.84
CA TRP A 287 30.55 -23.02 9.95
C TRP A 287 30.33 -23.68 8.59
N ASN A 288 30.51 -25.00 8.53
CA ASN A 288 30.22 -25.80 7.34
C ASN A 288 28.75 -26.20 7.28
N ALA A 289 28.23 -26.29 6.05
CA ALA A 289 26.84 -26.69 5.80
C ALA A 289 26.51 -28.09 6.34
N SER A 290 25.32 -28.22 6.91
CA SER A 290 24.70 -29.50 7.26
C SER A 290 24.04 -30.14 6.03
N SER A 291 23.93 -31.47 6.04
CA SER A 291 23.12 -32.25 5.09
C SER A 291 21.85 -32.81 5.74
N ASP A 292 20.82 -33.02 4.92
CA ASP A 292 19.52 -33.56 5.29
C ASP A 292 18.91 -34.39 4.12
N ASN A 293 17.92 -35.24 4.38
CA ASN A 293 17.24 -36.05 3.36
C ASN A 293 16.20 -35.27 2.53
N VAL A 294 15.64 -34.18 3.06
CA VAL A 294 14.75 -33.28 2.32
C VAL A 294 15.45 -31.95 2.06
N ASN A 295 15.65 -31.13 3.09
CA ASN A 295 16.34 -29.85 2.97
C ASN A 295 16.63 -29.21 4.35
N VAL A 296 17.83 -28.64 4.49
CA VAL A 296 18.12 -27.72 5.60
C VAL A 296 17.53 -26.35 5.29
N THR A 297 16.70 -25.83 6.19
CA THR A 297 15.99 -24.56 5.99
C THR A 297 16.70 -23.37 6.62
N ALA A 298 17.39 -23.56 7.75
CA ALA A 298 18.09 -22.49 8.48
C ALA A 298 19.05 -23.06 9.54
N TYR A 299 19.86 -22.18 10.12
CA TYR A 299 20.72 -22.43 11.27
C TYR A 299 20.32 -21.54 12.45
N ASP A 300 20.18 -22.15 13.63
CA ASP A 300 19.91 -21.42 14.87
C ASP A 300 21.23 -21.20 15.62
N VAL A 301 21.51 -19.95 16.00
CA VAL A 301 22.75 -19.55 16.66
C VAL A 301 22.48 -19.30 18.14
N TYR A 302 23.34 -19.87 18.99
CA TYR A 302 23.22 -19.80 20.43
C TYR A 302 24.45 -19.14 21.03
N ARG A 303 24.22 -18.28 22.02
CA ARG A 303 25.23 -17.69 22.89
C ARG A 303 24.91 -18.06 24.33
N ASP A 304 25.86 -18.69 25.02
CA ASP A 304 25.73 -19.16 26.39
C ASP A 304 24.47 -20.04 26.61
N GLY A 305 24.14 -20.86 25.60
CA GLY A 305 22.99 -21.76 25.59
C GLY A 305 21.65 -21.11 25.23
N LYS A 306 21.59 -19.79 25.01
CA LYS A 306 20.37 -19.09 24.59
C LYS A 306 20.41 -18.77 23.09
N LYS A 307 19.33 -19.09 22.37
CA LYS A 307 19.17 -18.69 20.97
C LYS A 307 19.19 -17.16 20.84
N ILE A 308 20.09 -16.64 20.03
CA ILE A 308 20.24 -15.19 19.78
C ILE A 308 19.77 -14.77 18.38
N GLY A 309 19.65 -15.70 17.46
CA GLY A 309 19.20 -15.43 16.10
C GLY A 309 19.11 -16.71 15.27
N ALA A 310 18.65 -16.56 14.03
CA ALA A 310 18.61 -17.64 13.05
C ALA A 310 18.95 -17.09 11.67
N THR A 311 19.73 -17.82 10.88
CA THR A 311 20.18 -17.39 9.55
C THR A 311 20.13 -18.55 8.56
N ASN A 312 19.90 -18.24 7.29
CA ASN A 312 19.97 -19.23 6.21
C ASN A 312 21.38 -19.25 5.58
N GLU A 313 22.27 -18.36 6.05
CA GLU A 313 23.65 -18.25 5.61
C GLU A 313 24.56 -19.12 6.50
N LEU A 314 25.78 -19.38 6.02
CA LEU A 314 26.80 -20.13 6.77
C LEU A 314 27.66 -19.21 7.66
N THR A 315 27.14 -18.02 7.96
CA THR A 315 27.77 -17.01 8.79
C THR A 315 26.74 -16.26 9.62
N TYR A 316 27.16 -15.76 10.78
CA TYR A 316 26.35 -14.91 11.64
C TYR A 316 27.22 -13.87 12.34
N THR A 317 26.82 -12.60 12.26
CA THR A 317 27.53 -11.50 12.90
C THR A 317 26.69 -10.93 14.05
N GLU A 318 27.25 -10.97 15.25
CA GLU A 318 26.68 -10.37 16.45
C GLU A 318 27.48 -9.13 16.85
N SER A 319 26.82 -7.98 16.94
CA SER A 319 27.43 -6.72 17.38
C SER A 319 26.91 -6.30 18.75
N ALA A 320 27.40 -5.18 19.28
CA ALA A 320 26.97 -4.62 20.58
C ALA A 320 27.20 -5.56 21.78
N LEU A 321 28.22 -6.42 21.73
CA LEU A 321 28.60 -7.26 22.85
C LEU A 321 29.33 -6.46 23.94
N SER A 322 29.25 -6.92 25.20
CA SER A 322 29.99 -6.30 26.28
C SER A 322 31.50 -6.43 26.03
N PRO A 323 32.31 -5.38 26.26
CA PRO A 323 33.76 -5.44 26.05
C PRO A 323 34.43 -6.38 27.06
N ASN A 324 35.59 -6.94 26.69
CA ASN A 324 36.39 -7.87 27.50
C ASN A 324 35.57 -9.02 28.14
N THR A 325 34.57 -9.51 27.42
CA THR A 325 33.66 -10.54 27.90
C THR A 325 33.80 -11.79 27.04
N SER A 326 33.95 -12.95 27.68
CA SER A 326 34.00 -14.24 26.99
C SER A 326 32.60 -14.79 26.81
N TYR A 327 32.28 -15.23 25.59
CA TYR A 327 31.01 -15.82 25.21
C TYR A 327 31.23 -17.21 24.60
N ALA A 328 30.35 -18.16 24.93
CA ALA A 328 30.35 -19.48 24.31
C ALA A 328 29.30 -19.55 23.19
N TYR A 329 29.72 -19.97 22.00
CA TYR A 329 28.85 -20.08 20.83
C TYR A 329 28.66 -21.52 20.38
N THR A 330 27.43 -21.85 20.00
CA THR A 330 27.05 -23.10 19.33
C THR A 330 26.01 -22.84 18.24
N VAL A 331 25.89 -23.77 17.30
CA VAL A 331 24.94 -23.69 16.18
C VAL A 331 24.22 -25.03 16.00
N THR A 332 22.92 -24.99 15.68
CA THR A 332 22.15 -26.15 15.20
C THR A 332 21.65 -25.87 13.79
N ALA A 333 21.37 -26.92 13.01
CA ALA A 333 20.63 -26.84 11.75
C ALA A 333 19.18 -27.26 11.97
N ARG A 334 18.25 -26.75 11.16
CA ARG A 334 16.83 -27.17 11.19
C ARG A 334 16.26 -27.37 9.79
N ASP A 335 15.38 -28.34 9.65
CA ASP A 335 14.50 -28.49 8.49
C ASP A 335 13.08 -27.98 8.84
N ALA A 336 12.09 -28.28 8.00
CA ALA A 336 10.70 -27.85 8.22
C ALA A 336 10.03 -28.44 9.48
N GLN A 337 10.54 -29.57 9.98
CA GLN A 337 9.94 -30.43 11.00
C GLN A 337 10.90 -30.79 12.14
N ASN A 338 12.22 -30.79 11.92
CA ASN A 338 13.22 -31.28 12.88
C ASN A 338 14.41 -30.32 13.07
N VAL A 339 15.18 -30.56 14.14
CA VAL A 339 16.39 -29.81 14.51
C VAL A 339 17.53 -30.80 14.76
N SER A 340 18.74 -30.47 14.29
CA SER A 340 19.94 -31.28 14.44
C SER A 340 20.44 -31.31 15.89
N GLU A 341 21.37 -32.23 16.16
CA GLU A 341 22.27 -32.10 17.30
C GLU A 341 23.10 -30.79 17.23
N VAL A 342 23.55 -30.31 18.39
CA VAL A 342 24.32 -29.06 18.50
C VAL A 342 25.77 -29.24 18.05
N SER A 343 26.34 -28.20 17.42
CA SER A 343 27.76 -28.18 17.06
C SER A 343 28.68 -28.25 18.27
N SER A 344 29.96 -28.56 18.06
CA SER A 344 30.98 -28.27 19.07
C SER A 344 31.00 -26.77 19.41
N ALA A 345 31.16 -26.43 20.68
CA ALA A 345 31.19 -25.06 21.15
C ALA A 345 32.55 -24.40 20.89
N ILE A 346 32.54 -23.10 20.61
CA ILE A 346 33.73 -22.24 20.64
C ILE A 346 33.56 -21.17 21.71
N SER A 347 34.67 -20.61 22.20
CA SER A 347 34.65 -19.47 23.11
C SER A 347 35.43 -18.31 22.51
N LEU A 348 34.80 -17.14 22.44
CA LEU A 348 35.39 -15.91 21.90
C LEU A 348 35.34 -14.83 22.97
N THR A 349 36.42 -14.06 23.11
CA THR A 349 36.48 -12.91 24.04
C THR A 349 36.53 -11.61 23.24
N THR A 350 35.58 -10.71 23.53
CA THR A 350 35.48 -9.41 22.88
C THR A 350 36.65 -8.47 23.26
N GLY A 351 36.93 -7.51 22.39
CA GLY A 351 37.92 -6.46 22.61
C GLY A 351 37.48 -5.42 23.66
N THR A 352 38.33 -4.40 23.85
CA THR A 352 38.22 -3.43 24.95
C THR A 352 37.27 -2.25 24.68
N ILE A 353 36.99 -1.93 23.42
CA ILE A 353 36.12 -0.81 23.00
C ILE A 353 35.28 -1.19 21.79
N CYS A 354 34.14 -0.50 21.60
CA CYS A 354 33.41 -0.53 20.34
C CYS A 354 34.26 0.13 19.24
N SER A 355 34.64 -0.65 18.23
CA SER A 355 35.40 -0.18 17.06
C SER A 355 34.69 -0.49 15.74
N THR A 356 33.43 -0.94 15.81
CA THR A 356 32.58 -1.30 14.67
C THR A 356 31.43 -0.31 14.54
N SER A 357 30.62 -0.41 13.48
CA SER A 357 29.53 0.51 13.18
C SER A 357 28.45 0.56 14.28
N VAL A 358 28.20 -0.55 14.99
CA VAL A 358 27.16 -0.67 16.02
C VAL A 358 27.76 -0.88 17.40
N CYS A 359 27.57 0.09 18.30
CA CYS A 359 28.10 0.05 19.66
C CYS A 359 27.15 -0.52 20.70
N SER A 360 25.86 -0.24 20.62
CA SER A 360 24.88 -0.84 21.52
C SER A 360 23.53 -1.04 20.84
N VAL A 361 22.80 -2.05 21.29
CA VAL A 361 21.39 -2.26 20.96
C VAL A 361 20.63 -2.46 22.27
N GLU A 362 19.84 -1.46 22.66
CA GLU A 362 19.03 -1.48 23.86
C GLU A 362 17.58 -1.78 23.51
N GLN A 363 17.00 -2.85 24.09
CA GLN A 363 15.56 -3.06 24.02
C GLN A 363 14.85 -2.11 24.98
N VAL A 364 14.22 -1.07 24.46
CA VAL A 364 13.60 -0.02 25.27
C VAL A 364 12.23 -0.43 25.78
N THR A 365 11.45 -1.15 24.97
CA THR A 365 10.15 -1.68 25.40
C THR A 365 9.72 -2.87 24.54
N ILE A 366 8.81 -3.67 25.09
CA ILE A 366 7.94 -4.59 24.33
C ILE A 366 6.63 -3.88 23.95
N GLU A 367 6.00 -4.29 22.87
CA GLU A 367 4.72 -3.79 22.37
C GLU A 367 3.78 -4.96 22.05
N GLN A 368 2.51 -4.81 22.45
CA GLN A 368 1.43 -5.78 22.28
C GLN A 368 0.69 -5.59 20.95
N ASP A 369 1.01 -4.54 20.20
CA ASP A 369 0.47 -4.23 18.87
C ASP A 369 1.65 -3.97 17.91
N LEU A 370 1.38 -3.54 16.67
CA LEU A 370 2.40 -3.26 15.68
C LEU A 370 2.83 -1.78 15.72
N PRO A 371 4.05 -1.47 16.20
CA PRO A 371 4.58 -0.11 16.14
C PRO A 371 4.93 0.26 14.69
N TRP A 372 4.12 1.13 14.07
CA TRP A 372 4.27 1.52 12.66
C TRP A 372 4.95 2.87 12.50
N GLY A 373 4.23 3.98 12.59
CA GLY A 373 4.82 5.32 12.52
C GLY A 373 5.60 5.62 13.79
N LEU A 374 6.80 6.19 13.68
CA LEU A 374 7.64 6.56 14.83
C LEU A 374 8.24 7.94 14.59
N ALA A 375 8.21 8.80 15.60
CA ALA A 375 8.84 10.12 15.57
C ALA A 375 9.67 10.34 16.84
N ALA A 376 10.95 10.67 16.67
CA ALA A 376 11.81 11.08 17.77
C ALA A 376 11.53 12.53 18.18
N LEU A 377 11.49 12.80 19.48
CA LEU A 377 11.23 14.12 20.04
C LEU A 377 12.53 14.77 20.58
N PRO A 378 12.60 16.12 20.64
CA PRO A 378 13.78 16.84 21.14
C PRO A 378 14.17 16.54 22.59
N ASP A 379 13.25 16.06 23.41
CA ASP A 379 13.53 15.63 24.78
C ASP A 379 14.13 14.21 24.86
N GLY A 380 14.37 13.56 23.71
CA GLY A 380 14.89 12.21 23.60
C GLY A 380 13.83 11.10 23.72
N SER A 381 12.57 11.45 23.96
CA SER A 381 11.45 10.51 23.92
C SER A 381 11.04 10.19 22.48
N ILE A 382 10.19 9.18 22.30
CA ILE A 382 9.58 8.86 21.00
C ILE A 382 8.07 8.85 21.11
N LEU A 383 7.40 9.20 20.00
CA LEU A 383 6.02 8.86 19.72
C LEU A 383 5.99 7.69 18.73
N TYR A 384 5.08 6.75 18.89
CA TYR A 384 4.76 5.79 17.85
C TYR A 384 3.27 5.46 17.79
N GLY A 385 2.81 5.02 16.63
CA GLY A 385 1.45 4.54 16.42
C GLY A 385 1.37 3.04 16.59
N ARG A 386 0.36 2.55 17.31
CA ARG A 386 -0.10 1.16 17.29
C ARG A 386 -1.06 1.00 16.13
N ARG A 387 -0.67 0.24 15.11
CA ARG A 387 -1.39 0.18 13.83
C ARG A 387 -2.83 -0.27 14.02
N ASP A 388 -3.05 -1.34 14.79
CA ASP A 388 -4.31 -2.06 14.80
C ASP A 388 -5.23 -1.63 15.96
N ALA A 389 -4.64 -1.13 17.06
CA ALA A 389 -5.35 -0.47 18.17
C ALA A 389 -5.70 1.01 17.93
N HIS A 390 -5.09 1.65 16.92
CA HIS A 390 -5.31 3.07 16.55
C HIS A 390 -4.84 4.08 17.60
N GLU A 391 -3.92 3.69 18.46
CA GLU A 391 -3.40 4.51 19.56
C GLU A 391 -2.04 5.13 19.22
N ILE A 392 -1.80 6.35 19.71
CA ILE A 392 -0.44 6.92 19.74
C ILE A 392 0.11 6.77 21.15
N VAL A 393 1.33 6.26 21.25
CA VAL A 393 2.04 6.00 22.50
C VAL A 393 3.30 6.86 22.56
N ARG A 394 3.58 7.45 23.73
CA ARG A 394 4.86 8.09 24.03
C ARG A 394 5.70 7.17 24.91
N VAL A 395 7.00 7.09 24.62
CA VAL A 395 7.99 6.43 25.49
C VAL A 395 9.03 7.42 25.92
N ALA A 396 9.03 7.75 27.21
CA ALA A 396 10.02 8.60 27.84
C ALA A 396 10.65 7.83 29.01
N THR A 397 11.98 7.72 29.03
CA THR A 397 12.71 7.01 30.10
C THR A 397 12.20 5.58 30.35
N GLY A 398 11.82 4.86 29.30
CA GLY A 398 11.25 3.51 29.36
C GLY A 398 9.78 3.41 29.79
N LEU A 399 9.14 4.51 30.19
CA LEU A 399 7.72 4.55 30.55
C LEU A 399 6.85 4.74 29.30
N LYS A 400 5.96 3.79 29.04
CA LYS A 400 4.92 3.86 28.00
C LYS A 400 3.70 4.62 28.50
N THR A 401 3.25 5.63 27.74
CA THR A 401 2.00 6.37 27.99
C THR A 401 1.18 6.45 26.71
N ILE A 402 -0.06 5.95 26.72
CA ILE A 402 -1.00 6.16 25.60
C ILE A 402 -1.44 7.64 25.66
N ILE A 403 -1.16 8.40 24.59
CA ILE A 403 -1.49 9.83 24.52
C ILE A 403 -2.86 10.07 23.87
N GLY A 404 -3.45 9.05 23.24
CA GLY A 404 -4.82 9.06 22.73
C GLY A 404 -5.05 8.08 21.58
N THR A 405 -6.31 7.78 21.32
CA THR A 405 -6.78 7.01 20.16
C THR A 405 -7.16 7.96 19.03
N VAL A 406 -6.69 7.71 17.82
CA VAL A 406 -6.99 8.50 16.64
C VAL A 406 -8.39 8.13 16.13
N PRO A 407 -9.31 9.09 15.93
CA PRO A 407 -10.67 8.79 15.46
C PRO A 407 -10.71 8.48 13.96
N ASN A 408 -11.73 7.73 13.54
CA ASN A 408 -12.01 7.37 12.14
C ASN A 408 -10.93 6.53 11.46
N VAL A 409 -10.12 5.80 12.24
CA VAL A 409 -9.18 4.83 11.71
C VAL A 409 -9.90 3.51 11.49
N GLU A 410 -9.64 2.87 10.35
CA GLU A 410 -10.14 1.53 10.02
C GLU A 410 -8.99 0.63 9.62
N ASN A 411 -9.05 -0.63 10.03
CA ASN A 411 -8.10 -1.63 9.55
C ASN A 411 -8.56 -2.20 8.19
N THR A 412 -7.66 -2.90 7.50
CA THR A 412 -7.95 -3.46 6.18
C THR A 412 -7.89 -4.99 6.13
N ASP A 413 -7.78 -5.68 7.27
CA ASP A 413 -7.47 -7.12 7.32
C ASP A 413 -6.19 -7.41 6.51
N GLY A 414 -5.17 -6.57 6.73
CA GLY A 414 -3.96 -6.49 5.92
C GLY A 414 -3.00 -5.40 6.43
N GLU A 415 -2.41 -4.62 5.52
CA GLU A 415 -1.36 -3.64 5.83
C GLU A 415 -1.87 -2.30 6.38
N GLY A 416 -3.18 -2.05 6.31
CA GLY A 416 -3.79 -0.76 6.67
C GLY A 416 -4.21 -0.63 8.13
N GLY A 417 -4.29 0.62 8.59
CA GLY A 417 -4.63 1.00 9.96
C GLY A 417 -4.07 2.39 10.30
N LEU A 418 -3.53 2.57 11.50
CA LEU A 418 -2.77 3.76 11.88
C LEU A 418 -1.31 3.64 11.40
N LEU A 419 -0.93 4.38 10.37
CA LEU A 419 0.36 4.23 9.69
C LEU A 419 1.34 5.33 10.11
N GLY A 420 1.73 6.23 9.19
CA GLY A 420 2.80 7.19 9.40
C GLY A 420 2.46 8.24 10.45
N LEU A 421 3.49 8.61 11.21
CA LEU A 421 3.48 9.74 12.13
C LEU A 421 4.62 10.70 11.77
N ALA A 422 4.37 11.99 11.85
CA ALA A 422 5.40 13.01 11.72
C ALA A 422 5.10 14.20 12.65
N VAL A 423 6.17 14.82 13.14
CA VAL A 423 6.13 16.07 13.91
C VAL A 423 7.13 17.05 13.30
N THR A 424 6.92 18.33 13.52
CA THR A 424 7.87 19.36 13.09
C THR A 424 9.17 19.29 13.92
N LYS A 425 10.28 19.78 13.38
CA LYS A 425 11.59 19.73 14.05
C LYS A 425 11.61 20.48 15.39
N ASP A 426 10.79 21.52 15.52
CA ASP A 426 10.63 22.35 16.71
C ASP A 426 9.58 21.81 17.70
N PHE A 427 9.12 20.56 17.53
CA PHE A 427 8.09 19.98 18.39
C PHE A 427 8.54 19.81 19.86
N PRO A 428 7.72 20.14 20.87
CA PRO A 428 6.44 20.83 20.73
C PRO A 428 6.66 22.31 20.38
N ALA A 429 6.14 22.72 19.22
CA ALA A 429 6.11 24.11 18.82
C ALA A 429 5.12 24.89 19.73
N ALA A 430 5.02 26.21 19.56
CA ALA A 430 4.00 27.01 20.26
C ALA A 430 2.57 26.49 19.99
N ASP A 431 2.34 25.93 18.81
CA ASP A 431 1.13 25.19 18.46
C ASP A 431 1.49 23.76 17.99
N PRO A 432 1.60 22.79 18.91
CA PRO A 432 2.15 21.46 18.63
C PRO A 432 1.11 20.56 17.93
N TRP A 433 1.41 20.17 16.69
CA TRP A 433 0.59 19.25 15.89
C TRP A 433 1.32 17.94 15.63
N ILE A 434 0.58 16.83 15.71
CA ILE A 434 1.03 15.52 15.22
C ILE A 434 0.31 15.27 13.89
N TYR A 435 1.09 14.98 12.84
CA TYR A 435 0.60 14.63 11.52
C TYR A 435 0.54 13.12 11.39
N ILE A 436 -0.58 12.62 10.86
CA ILE A 436 -0.94 11.21 10.92
C ILE A 436 -1.44 10.77 9.54
N TYR A 437 -0.93 9.65 9.03
CA TYR A 437 -1.47 8.95 7.88
C TYR A 437 -2.24 7.74 8.38
N HIS A 438 -3.50 7.58 7.99
CA HIS A 438 -4.29 6.43 8.38
C HIS A 438 -5.31 6.02 7.32
N ASN A 439 -5.69 4.74 7.35
CA ASN A 439 -6.86 4.23 6.65
C ASN A 439 -8.13 4.69 7.37
N SER A 440 -9.14 5.07 6.62
CA SER A 440 -10.52 5.33 7.06
C SER A 440 -11.46 4.37 6.35
N GLU A 441 -12.76 4.40 6.65
CA GLU A 441 -13.78 3.60 5.97
C GLU A 441 -13.71 3.66 4.43
N THR A 442 -13.33 4.80 3.85
CA THR A 442 -13.44 5.02 2.39
C THR A 442 -12.10 5.25 1.69
N ASP A 443 -11.05 5.66 2.41
CA ASP A 443 -9.78 6.08 1.82
C ASP A 443 -8.60 5.89 2.77
N ASN A 444 -7.38 6.09 2.28
CA ASN A 444 -6.27 6.59 3.08
C ASN A 444 -6.38 8.12 3.19
N ARG A 445 -6.00 8.67 4.33
CA ARG A 445 -6.00 10.12 4.55
C ARG A 445 -4.86 10.58 5.44
N ILE A 446 -4.50 11.85 5.26
CA ILE A 446 -3.53 12.56 6.08
C ILE A 446 -4.29 13.56 6.93
N VAL A 447 -4.07 13.51 8.24
CA VAL A 447 -4.73 14.37 9.22
C VAL A 447 -3.71 14.98 10.17
N ARG A 448 -4.17 15.94 10.98
CA ARG A 448 -3.40 16.43 12.13
C ARG A 448 -4.30 16.60 13.36
N ILE A 449 -3.70 16.43 14.54
CA ILE A 449 -4.35 16.63 15.85
C ILE A 449 -3.37 17.38 16.76
N GLN A 450 -3.86 18.35 17.54
CA GLN A 450 -3.02 19.05 18.52
C GLN A 450 -2.61 18.12 19.66
N TYR A 451 -1.38 18.29 20.14
CA TYR A 451 -0.84 17.60 21.31
C TYR A 451 -0.60 18.56 22.47
N LYS A 452 -1.42 18.50 23.51
CA LYS A 452 -1.30 19.40 24.67
C LYS A 452 -1.37 18.61 25.98
N ASP A 453 -0.59 19.04 26.96
CA ASP A 453 -0.58 18.47 28.32
C ASP A 453 -0.42 16.95 28.36
N GLY A 454 0.39 16.40 27.45
CA GLY A 454 0.64 14.96 27.39
C GLY A 454 -0.38 14.14 26.62
N SER A 455 -1.38 14.75 25.96
CA SER A 455 -2.47 14.02 25.29
C SER A 455 -2.90 14.66 23.95
N LEU A 456 -3.60 13.88 23.13
CA LEU A 456 -4.26 14.35 21.91
C LEU A 456 -5.51 15.17 22.25
N VAL A 457 -5.66 16.35 21.62
CA VAL A 457 -6.85 17.19 21.76
C VAL A 457 -7.85 16.85 20.65
N LEU A 458 -8.63 15.79 20.84
CA LEU A 458 -9.48 15.20 19.78
C LEU A 458 -10.39 16.18 19.00
N PRO A 459 -11.00 17.22 19.62
CA PRO A 459 -11.80 18.21 18.87
C PRO A 459 -11.02 19.00 17.81
N THR A 460 -9.68 18.93 17.82
CA THR A 460 -8.81 19.60 16.84
C THR A 460 -8.48 18.73 15.62
N TYR A 461 -9.02 17.52 15.54
CA TYR A 461 -8.83 16.63 14.38
C TYR A 461 -9.18 17.34 13.07
N GLN A 462 -8.22 17.40 12.16
CA GLN A 462 -8.36 18.06 10.87
C GLN A 462 -7.86 17.14 9.76
N VAL A 463 -8.73 16.87 8.79
CA VAL A 463 -8.34 16.19 7.55
C VAL A 463 -7.60 17.18 6.65
N LEU A 464 -6.40 16.82 6.23
CA LEU A 464 -5.56 17.61 5.34
C LEU A 464 -5.64 17.11 3.89
N VAL A 465 -5.51 15.79 3.70
CA VAL A 465 -5.61 15.13 2.39
C VAL A 465 -6.52 13.92 2.51
N THR A 466 -7.43 13.74 1.56
CA THR A 466 -8.44 12.67 1.47
C THR A 466 -8.49 12.18 0.02
N GLY A 467 -9.12 11.03 -0.22
CA GLY A 467 -9.25 10.44 -1.56
C GLY A 467 -8.02 9.68 -2.04
N ILE A 468 -7.05 9.39 -1.16
CA ILE A 468 -5.98 8.45 -1.48
C ILE A 468 -6.59 7.05 -1.41
N GLY A 469 -6.59 6.28 -2.50
CA GLY A 469 -7.18 4.94 -2.52
C GLY A 469 -6.60 4.04 -1.42
N ARG A 470 -7.46 3.24 -0.79
CA ARG A 470 -7.09 2.21 0.20
C ARG A 470 -7.30 0.83 -0.39
N ASN A 471 -6.53 -0.14 0.07
CA ASN A 471 -6.82 -1.56 -0.13
C ASN A 471 -6.24 -2.36 1.04
N LYS A 472 -6.47 -3.67 1.06
CA LYS A 472 -5.86 -4.62 1.98
C LYS A 472 -4.33 -4.53 1.98
N TYR A 473 -3.75 -4.27 0.82
CA TYR A 473 -2.31 -4.10 0.62
C TYR A 473 -2.00 -2.81 -0.16
N HIS A 474 -0.76 -2.34 -0.05
CA HIS A 474 -0.21 -1.20 -0.78
C HIS A 474 -0.85 0.14 -0.40
N ASN A 475 -0.90 0.41 0.90
CA ASN A 475 -1.34 1.70 1.43
C ASN A 475 -0.22 2.75 1.46
N GLY A 476 1.05 2.35 1.30
CA GLY A 476 2.21 3.19 1.57
C GLY A 476 2.22 3.64 3.03
N GLY A 477 2.10 4.95 3.25
CA GLY A 477 1.73 5.54 4.54
C GLY A 477 2.86 6.23 5.30
N ARG A 478 4.08 6.29 4.77
CA ARG A 478 5.19 6.99 5.45
C ARG A 478 5.02 8.50 5.34
N LEU A 479 5.24 9.20 6.46
CA LEU A 479 5.30 10.66 6.53
C LEU A 479 6.71 11.12 6.91
N ARG A 480 7.17 12.24 6.34
CA ARG A 480 8.44 12.88 6.69
C ARG A 480 8.37 14.39 6.44
N PHE A 481 8.81 15.21 7.40
CA PHE A 481 9.04 16.62 7.12
C PHE A 481 10.35 16.83 6.38
N GLY A 482 10.30 17.61 5.31
CA GLY A 482 11.49 18.05 4.57
C GLY A 482 12.18 19.25 5.20
N PRO A 483 13.43 19.53 4.78
CA PRO A 483 14.17 20.72 5.22
C PRO A 483 13.51 22.04 4.77
N ASP A 484 12.62 21.98 3.78
CA ASP A 484 11.79 23.08 3.30
C ASP A 484 10.53 23.34 4.14
N GLY A 485 10.34 22.57 5.23
CA GLY A 485 9.20 22.67 6.13
C GLY A 485 7.89 22.12 5.55
N LYS A 486 7.95 21.36 4.44
CA LYS A 486 6.77 20.69 3.88
C LYS A 486 6.66 19.25 4.38
N LEU A 487 5.43 18.75 4.43
CA LEU A 487 5.16 17.35 4.74
C LEU A 487 5.23 16.53 3.44
N TYR A 488 6.06 15.50 3.44
CA TYR A 488 6.13 14.50 2.38
C TYR A 488 5.39 13.25 2.81
N ALA A 489 4.62 12.67 1.90
CA ALA A 489 3.85 11.45 2.15
C ALA A 489 4.04 10.43 1.03
N ALA A 490 4.33 9.19 1.41
CA ALA A 490 4.41 8.07 0.49
C ALA A 490 3.04 7.37 0.39
N THR A 491 2.51 7.20 -0.82
CA THR A 491 1.23 6.52 -1.06
C THR A 491 1.44 5.31 -1.95
N GLY A 492 0.84 4.17 -1.59
CA GLY A 492 0.86 2.98 -2.43
C GLY A 492 -0.20 3.03 -3.53
N ASP A 493 -0.11 2.12 -4.49
CA ASP A 493 -0.99 1.99 -5.65
C ASP A 493 -2.37 1.41 -5.31
N ALA A 494 -2.60 1.00 -4.06
CA ALA A 494 -3.82 0.33 -3.59
C ALA A 494 -4.22 -0.90 -4.44
N GLN A 495 -3.22 -1.61 -4.99
CA GLN A 495 -3.36 -2.71 -5.94
C GLN A 495 -4.05 -2.33 -7.25
N SER A 496 -4.15 -1.04 -7.59
CA SER A 496 -4.51 -0.54 -8.91
C SER A 496 -3.24 0.05 -9.56
N PRO A 497 -2.43 -0.75 -10.28
CA PRO A 497 -1.09 -0.34 -10.66
C PRO A 497 -1.06 0.86 -11.62
N ASP A 498 -2.04 0.95 -12.53
CA ASP A 498 -2.15 2.07 -13.49
C ASP A 498 -2.35 3.43 -12.81
N SER A 499 -2.91 3.43 -11.59
CA SER A 499 -3.06 4.64 -10.78
C SER A 499 -1.72 5.33 -10.50
N ALA A 500 -0.61 4.57 -10.46
CA ALA A 500 0.73 5.11 -10.23
C ALA A 500 1.18 6.06 -11.36
N GLN A 501 0.72 5.84 -12.59
CA GLN A 501 1.02 6.68 -13.76
C GLN A 501 0.01 7.83 -13.95
N ASP A 502 -1.20 7.71 -13.41
CA ASP A 502 -2.20 8.78 -13.48
C ASP A 502 -1.87 9.93 -12.51
N LEU A 503 -1.65 11.12 -13.07
CA LEU A 503 -1.37 12.35 -12.32
C LEU A 503 -2.63 12.99 -11.71
N ASN A 504 -3.82 12.44 -11.96
CA ASN A 504 -5.06 12.82 -11.27
C ASN A 504 -5.34 11.92 -10.06
N SER A 505 -4.64 10.80 -9.93
CA SER A 505 -4.70 9.91 -8.77
C SER A 505 -3.64 10.29 -7.74
N LEU A 506 -3.97 10.08 -6.46
CA LEU A 506 -3.03 10.21 -5.35
C LEU A 506 -2.32 8.90 -5.00
N ASN A 507 -2.63 7.79 -5.68
CA ASN A 507 -2.05 6.47 -5.42
C ASN A 507 -0.75 6.26 -6.21
N GLY A 508 0.21 5.56 -5.61
CA GLY A 508 1.52 5.30 -6.20
C GLY A 508 2.35 6.56 -6.39
N LYS A 509 2.37 7.45 -5.39
CA LYS A 509 2.99 8.79 -5.42
C LYS A 509 3.89 9.05 -4.22
N ILE A 510 4.81 9.99 -4.38
CA ILE A 510 5.23 10.85 -3.27
C ILE A 510 4.46 12.16 -3.38
N LEU A 511 3.79 12.55 -2.30
CA LEU A 511 3.09 13.83 -2.18
C LEU A 511 3.95 14.82 -1.39
N ARG A 512 3.83 16.12 -1.69
CA ARG A 512 4.42 17.23 -0.93
C ARG A 512 3.34 18.25 -0.59
N ILE A 513 3.17 18.55 0.69
CA ILE A 513 1.99 19.20 1.27
C ILE A 513 2.42 20.33 2.20
N ASN A 514 1.72 21.46 2.19
CA ASN A 514 1.88 22.50 3.21
C ASN A 514 1.38 22.01 4.57
N VAL A 515 1.88 22.60 5.65
CA VAL A 515 1.47 22.27 7.03
C VAL A 515 -0.02 22.46 7.31
N ASP A 516 -0.71 23.27 6.50
CA ASP A 516 -2.15 23.54 6.55
C ASP A 516 -2.99 22.60 5.66
N GLY A 517 -2.34 21.67 4.95
CA GLY A 517 -3.00 20.72 4.05
C GLY A 517 -3.12 21.18 2.59
N THR A 518 -2.73 22.41 2.25
CA THR A 518 -2.79 22.89 0.86
C THR A 518 -1.63 22.36 0.01
N ALA A 519 -1.82 22.26 -1.31
CA ALA A 519 -0.74 21.92 -2.24
C ALA A 519 0.21 23.13 -2.39
N PRO A 520 1.52 22.98 -2.19
CA PRO A 520 2.49 24.03 -2.48
C PRO A 520 2.44 24.47 -3.95
N SER A 521 2.45 25.78 -4.19
CA SER A 521 2.34 26.35 -5.55
C SER A 521 3.55 26.07 -6.43
N ASP A 522 4.67 25.66 -5.83
CA ASP A 522 5.91 25.28 -6.51
C ASP A 522 6.00 23.78 -6.80
N ASN A 523 4.95 22.99 -6.52
CA ASN A 523 4.91 21.57 -6.91
C ASN A 523 4.90 21.40 -8.44
N PRO A 524 5.49 20.31 -8.98
CA PRO A 524 5.73 20.14 -10.41
C PRO A 524 4.47 20.06 -11.27
N PHE A 525 3.33 19.64 -10.71
CA PHE A 525 2.08 19.41 -11.45
C PHE A 525 0.92 20.29 -10.99
N ASN A 526 1.19 21.34 -10.20
CA ASN A 526 0.16 22.22 -9.61
C ASN A 526 -0.91 21.47 -8.80
N ASN A 527 -0.50 20.38 -8.15
CA ASN A 527 -1.28 19.54 -7.24
C ASN A 527 -0.35 19.00 -6.12
N TYR A 528 -0.77 18.02 -5.33
CA TYR A 528 0.05 17.46 -4.25
C TYR A 528 1.25 16.62 -4.72
N ILE A 529 1.25 16.16 -5.97
CA ILE A 529 2.22 15.17 -6.46
C ILE A 529 3.61 15.81 -6.57
N TRP A 530 4.58 15.17 -5.92
CA TRP A 530 6.00 15.44 -6.04
C TRP A 530 6.67 14.51 -7.05
N THR A 531 6.42 13.20 -6.94
CA THR A 531 6.84 12.15 -7.89
C THR A 531 5.78 11.07 -8.04
N TYR A 532 5.88 10.27 -9.09
CA TYR A 532 4.89 9.26 -9.46
C TYR A 532 5.55 8.00 -10.04
N GLY A 533 4.73 6.98 -10.32
CA GLY A 533 5.23 5.69 -10.78
C GLY A 533 5.81 4.83 -9.65
N HIS A 534 5.15 4.85 -8.48
CA HIS A 534 5.51 4.04 -7.31
C HIS A 534 4.45 2.95 -7.04
N ARG A 535 4.87 1.82 -6.49
CA ARG A 535 4.05 0.67 -6.08
C ARG A 535 3.62 0.76 -4.62
N ASN A 536 4.56 0.58 -3.68
CA ASN A 536 4.26 0.59 -2.23
C ASN A 536 5.41 1.20 -1.41
N PRO A 537 5.66 2.51 -1.55
CA PRO A 537 6.73 3.19 -0.81
C PRO A 537 6.43 3.30 0.69
N GLN A 538 7.38 2.89 1.55
CA GLN A 538 7.21 2.87 3.02
C GLN A 538 8.36 3.47 3.82
N GLY A 539 9.42 3.97 3.18
CA GLY A 539 10.54 4.65 3.85
C GLY A 539 10.86 5.98 3.19
N LEU A 540 11.03 7.05 3.97
CA LEU A 540 11.39 8.39 3.48
C LEU A 540 12.44 8.99 4.40
N ALA A 541 13.56 9.43 3.83
CA ALA A 541 14.62 10.11 4.59
C ALA A 541 15.24 11.24 3.76
N PHE A 542 15.65 12.31 4.41
CA PHE A 542 16.42 13.37 3.79
C PHE A 542 17.90 13.20 4.13
N ASP A 543 18.77 13.33 3.13
CA ASP A 543 20.20 13.41 3.36
C ASP A 543 20.63 14.82 3.83
N SER A 544 21.92 14.97 4.17
CA SER A 544 22.49 16.23 4.65
C SER A 544 22.46 17.36 3.62
N ASN A 545 22.32 17.03 2.32
CA ASN A 545 22.15 17.99 1.24
C ASN A 545 20.68 18.37 1.01
N GLY A 546 19.76 17.80 1.79
CA GLY A 546 18.33 18.04 1.68
C GLY A 546 17.67 17.30 0.51
N ARG A 547 18.33 16.28 -0.05
CA ARG A 547 17.73 15.42 -1.09
C ARG A 547 16.90 14.33 -0.42
N LEU A 548 15.76 14.01 -1.03
CA LEU A 548 14.85 12.98 -0.53
C LEU A 548 15.27 11.61 -1.08
N TRP A 549 15.34 10.62 -0.19
CA TRP A 549 15.53 9.22 -0.50
C TRP A 549 14.28 8.43 -0.10
N LEU A 550 14.00 7.39 -0.87
CA LEU A 550 12.82 6.53 -0.74
C LEU A 550 13.23 5.06 -0.65
N GLN A 551 12.55 4.31 0.20
CA GLN A 551 12.55 2.85 0.18
C GLN A 551 11.16 2.33 -0.22
N GLU A 552 11.13 1.42 -1.18
CA GLU A 552 9.92 0.91 -1.79
C GLU A 552 9.93 -0.63 -1.88
N PHE A 553 8.77 -1.22 -1.58
CA PHE A 553 8.54 -2.65 -1.83
C PHE A 553 8.28 -2.89 -3.31
N GLY A 554 9.02 -3.84 -3.86
CA GLY A 554 8.80 -4.43 -5.18
C GLY A 554 7.53 -5.26 -5.26
N ASN A 555 7.30 -5.88 -6.41
CA ASN A 555 6.18 -6.78 -6.62
C ASN A 555 6.53 -8.23 -6.26
N SER A 556 7.37 -8.86 -7.08
CA SER A 556 7.77 -10.27 -6.91
C SER A 556 9.27 -10.51 -7.04
N VAL A 557 10.01 -9.54 -7.59
CA VAL A 557 11.43 -9.72 -7.91
C VAL A 557 12.31 -8.75 -7.13
N LEU A 558 12.05 -7.45 -7.18
CA LEU A 558 13.00 -6.42 -6.72
C LEU A 558 12.35 -5.30 -5.91
N ASP A 559 12.77 -5.15 -4.65
CA ASP A 559 12.61 -3.91 -3.89
C ASP A 559 13.60 -2.84 -4.35
N GLU A 560 13.32 -1.58 -4.01
CA GLU A 560 14.10 -0.44 -4.51
C GLU A 560 14.44 0.59 -3.43
N THR A 561 15.67 1.11 -3.49
CA THR A 561 16.02 2.40 -2.91
C THR A 561 16.19 3.43 -4.01
N ASN A 562 15.47 4.54 -3.90
CA ASN A 562 15.38 5.58 -4.93
C ASN A 562 15.86 6.94 -4.40
N LEU A 563 16.71 7.62 -5.17
CA LEU A 563 16.95 9.06 -5.01
C LEU A 563 15.81 9.83 -5.68
N ILE A 564 15.08 10.63 -4.90
CA ILE A 564 13.86 11.30 -5.34
C ILE A 564 14.13 12.65 -6.00
N GLU A 565 13.71 12.78 -7.25
CA GLU A 565 13.81 14.00 -8.04
C GLU A 565 12.44 14.60 -8.34
N LYS A 566 12.32 15.92 -8.18
CA LYS A 566 11.08 16.67 -8.43
C LYS A 566 10.49 16.35 -9.82
N GLY A 567 9.25 15.85 -9.86
CA GLY A 567 8.54 15.51 -11.08
C GLY A 567 8.96 14.20 -11.74
N GLY A 568 9.84 13.42 -11.10
CA GLY A 568 10.34 12.14 -11.62
C GLY A 568 9.25 11.05 -11.70
N ASN A 569 9.38 10.21 -12.72
CA ASN A 569 8.59 8.98 -12.91
C ASN A 569 9.46 7.76 -12.59
N TYR A 570 9.07 6.96 -11.60
CA TYR A 570 9.83 5.79 -11.14
C TYR A 570 9.38 4.48 -11.82
N GLY A 571 8.48 4.58 -12.80
CA GLY A 571 8.28 3.54 -13.80
C GLY A 571 7.25 2.47 -13.48
N TRP A 572 6.82 2.28 -12.23
CA TRP A 572 5.74 1.32 -11.92
C TRP A 572 4.43 1.73 -12.62
N PRO A 573 3.69 0.80 -13.28
CA PRO A 573 3.89 -0.64 -13.30
C PRO A 573 4.66 -1.17 -14.51
N TYR A 574 5.17 -0.31 -15.37
CA TYR A 574 5.95 -0.72 -16.54
C TYR A 574 7.32 -1.31 -16.15
N CYS A 575 7.81 -0.94 -14.95
CA CYS A 575 9.09 -1.34 -14.39
C CYS A 575 8.97 -1.90 -12.98
N GLU A 576 9.82 -2.89 -12.71
CA GLU A 576 10.20 -3.31 -11.37
C GLU A 576 11.73 -3.40 -11.30
N GLY A 577 12.35 -2.52 -10.53
CA GLY A 577 13.77 -2.30 -10.54
C GLY A 577 14.27 -1.84 -11.91
N VAL A 578 15.08 -2.70 -12.52
CA VAL A 578 15.60 -2.51 -13.89
C VAL A 578 14.93 -3.42 -14.92
N LEU A 579 13.87 -4.14 -14.51
CA LEU A 579 13.20 -5.16 -15.31
C LEU A 579 11.89 -4.62 -15.93
N SER A 580 11.72 -4.86 -17.23
CA SER A 580 10.47 -4.57 -17.95
C SER A 580 9.39 -5.59 -17.57
N GLN A 581 8.18 -5.11 -17.26
CA GLN A 581 7.03 -5.99 -16.95
C GLN A 581 6.26 -6.44 -18.20
N SER A 582 6.31 -5.69 -19.30
CA SER A 582 5.56 -5.95 -20.55
C SER A 582 6.39 -6.59 -21.66
N GLY A 583 7.72 -6.66 -21.52
CA GLY A 583 8.64 -7.10 -22.58
C GLY A 583 8.85 -6.10 -23.73
N GLU A 584 7.95 -5.14 -23.93
CA GLU A 584 8.05 -4.03 -24.91
C GLU A 584 7.95 -2.68 -24.20
N GLY A 585 8.91 -1.77 -24.44
CA GLY A 585 8.92 -0.45 -23.79
C GLY A 585 8.98 -0.55 -22.26
N GLY A 586 10.16 -0.85 -21.70
CA GLY A 586 10.38 -1.02 -20.26
C GLY A 586 11.28 0.04 -19.64
N CYS A 587 12.17 -0.35 -18.72
CA CYS A 587 12.99 0.56 -17.90
C CYS A 587 14.09 1.32 -18.63
N ALA A 588 14.28 1.04 -19.92
CA ALA A 588 15.10 1.82 -20.83
C ALA A 588 14.34 3.01 -21.46
N THR A 589 13.05 3.20 -21.14
CA THR A 589 12.24 4.29 -21.67
C THR A 589 12.77 5.63 -21.18
N ALA A 590 13.06 6.53 -22.13
CA ALA A 590 13.54 7.86 -21.82
C ALA A 590 12.51 8.62 -20.95
N GLY A 591 12.97 9.15 -19.81
CA GLY A 591 12.12 9.88 -18.86
C GLY A 591 11.79 9.11 -17.59
N LEU A 592 12.06 7.80 -17.53
CA LEU A 592 11.98 7.03 -16.29
C LEU A 592 13.24 7.20 -15.43
N LYS A 593 13.06 7.10 -14.11
CA LYS A 593 14.12 7.14 -13.11
C LYS A 593 14.37 5.73 -12.59
N ALA A 594 15.59 5.24 -12.81
CA ALA A 594 16.02 3.95 -12.30
C ALA A 594 16.38 4.06 -10.81
N PRO A 595 16.19 2.97 -10.04
CA PRO A 595 16.58 2.94 -8.64
C PRO A 595 18.10 3.00 -8.46
N THR A 596 18.51 3.58 -7.33
CA THR A 596 19.92 3.66 -6.93
C THR A 596 20.42 2.33 -6.38
N ALA A 597 19.55 1.55 -5.74
CA ALA A 597 19.82 0.17 -5.34
C ALA A 597 18.58 -0.70 -5.49
N ILE A 598 18.81 -1.99 -5.74
CA ILE A 598 17.78 -3.02 -5.87
C ILE A 598 18.08 -4.18 -4.92
N TYR A 599 17.03 -4.81 -4.40
CA TYR A 599 17.15 -5.95 -3.49
C TYR A 599 16.20 -7.08 -3.89
N PRO A 600 16.65 -8.34 -3.97
CA PRO A 600 15.75 -9.45 -4.21
C PRO A 600 14.69 -9.55 -3.11
N VAL A 601 13.39 -9.55 -3.45
CA VAL A 601 12.28 -9.57 -2.48
C VAL A 601 12.45 -10.69 -1.44
N ALA A 602 12.83 -11.90 -1.89
CA ALA A 602 13.06 -13.07 -1.04
C ALA A 602 14.17 -12.90 0.02
N GLN A 603 15.06 -11.91 -0.14
CA GLN A 603 16.13 -11.56 0.80
C GLN A 603 15.93 -10.17 1.42
N ALA A 604 14.80 -9.52 1.13
CA ALA A 604 14.51 -8.13 1.43
C ALA A 604 13.08 -7.97 1.97
N SER A 605 12.14 -7.41 1.21
CA SER A 605 10.88 -6.87 1.70
C SER A 605 11.13 -5.72 2.69
N CYS A 606 11.75 -4.67 2.18
CA CYS A 606 12.27 -3.55 2.97
C CYS A 606 11.28 -2.37 3.08
N SER A 607 11.11 -1.84 4.29
CA SER A 607 10.14 -0.78 4.60
C SER A 607 10.79 0.53 5.05
N GLY A 608 11.18 0.64 6.32
CA GLY A 608 11.70 1.86 6.92
C GLY A 608 13.07 2.27 6.36
N LEU A 609 13.28 3.59 6.29
CA LEU A 609 14.51 4.22 5.80
C LEU A 609 14.93 5.35 6.75
N ALA A 610 16.21 5.36 7.14
CA ALA A 610 16.81 6.43 7.91
C ALA A 610 18.17 6.82 7.30
N ILE A 611 18.56 8.09 7.45
CA ILE A 611 19.90 8.56 7.08
C ILE A 611 20.53 9.25 8.29
N ILE A 612 21.75 8.84 8.64
CA ILE A 612 22.55 9.40 9.74
C ILE A 612 23.98 9.60 9.23
N ASN A 613 24.52 10.81 9.36
CA ASN A 613 25.90 11.14 8.96
C ASN A 613 26.29 10.62 7.56
N ASN A 614 25.36 10.70 6.60
CA ASN A 614 25.51 10.26 5.21
C ASN A 614 25.51 8.73 4.98
N ILE A 615 25.15 7.95 6.00
CA ILE A 615 24.89 6.51 5.90
C ILE A 615 23.39 6.29 5.89
N LEU A 616 22.93 5.56 4.89
CA LEU A 616 21.56 5.12 4.70
C LEU A 616 21.36 3.78 5.40
N TYR A 617 20.27 3.63 6.13
CA TYR A 617 19.87 2.40 6.83
C TYR A 617 18.46 1.98 6.41
N VAL A 618 18.30 0.74 5.95
CA VAL A 618 17.03 0.18 5.46
C VAL A 618 16.61 -1.02 6.29
N ALA A 619 15.43 -0.98 6.92
CA ALA A 619 14.90 -2.08 7.70
C ALA A 619 14.06 -3.04 6.84
N CYS A 620 14.31 -4.35 6.95
CA CYS A 620 13.68 -5.36 6.11
C CYS A 620 12.95 -6.44 6.90
N LEU A 621 11.75 -6.78 6.43
CA LEU A 621 10.86 -7.74 7.07
C LEU A 621 11.24 -9.18 6.72
N GLN A 622 11.10 -9.59 5.46
CA GLN A 622 11.36 -10.96 5.04
C GLN A 622 12.85 -11.32 5.13
N GLY A 623 13.73 -10.37 4.79
CA GLY A 623 15.17 -10.48 4.88
C GLY A 623 15.72 -10.49 6.31
N ASN A 624 14.90 -10.13 7.31
CA ASN A 624 15.24 -10.11 8.73
C ASN A 624 16.57 -9.40 9.03
N ARG A 625 16.79 -8.21 8.46
CA ARG A 625 18.07 -7.50 8.51
C ARG A 625 17.89 -5.99 8.35
N VAL A 626 18.94 -5.24 8.62
CA VAL A 626 19.10 -3.85 8.19
C VAL A 626 20.22 -3.78 7.15
N TYR A 627 19.95 -3.26 5.96
CA TYR A 627 21.03 -2.85 5.05
C TYR A 627 21.58 -1.50 5.48
N SER A 628 22.89 -1.31 5.42
CA SER A 628 23.52 0.01 5.51
C SER A 628 24.35 0.30 4.27
N ALA A 629 24.33 1.54 3.79
CA ALA A 629 25.14 1.96 2.66
C ALA A 629 25.57 3.43 2.79
N GLU A 630 26.78 3.74 2.35
CA GLU A 630 27.29 5.12 2.28
C GLU A 630 26.75 5.81 1.04
N ILE A 631 26.20 7.01 1.22
CA ILE A 631 25.73 7.85 0.12
C ILE A 631 26.95 8.55 -0.52
N SER A 632 27.25 8.22 -1.76
CA SER A 632 28.32 8.86 -2.53
C SER A 632 27.73 9.52 -3.76
N ASN A 633 27.48 10.83 -3.66
CA ASN A 633 26.70 11.59 -4.65
C ASN A 633 25.33 10.94 -4.90
N ASP A 634 25.10 10.41 -6.10
CA ASP A 634 23.84 9.78 -6.52
C ASP A 634 23.92 8.24 -6.47
N SER A 635 24.95 7.68 -5.81
CA SER A 635 25.19 6.24 -5.70
C SER A 635 25.27 5.79 -4.24
N LEU A 636 25.00 4.50 -4.03
CA LEU A 636 25.18 3.83 -2.74
C LEU A 636 26.40 2.90 -2.81
N THR A 637 27.30 3.05 -1.85
CA THR A 637 28.58 2.33 -1.76
C THR A 637 28.75 1.71 -0.39
N ASN A 638 29.77 0.86 -0.21
CA ASN A 638 30.08 0.23 1.08
C ASN A 638 28.84 -0.43 1.73
N VAL A 639 28.12 -1.20 0.92
CA VAL A 639 26.89 -1.87 1.35
C VAL A 639 27.25 -2.97 2.34
N ASP A 640 26.62 -2.94 3.51
CA ASP A 640 26.79 -3.91 4.59
C ASP A 640 25.42 -4.37 5.12
N GLN A 641 25.41 -5.49 5.85
CA GLN A 641 24.22 -6.09 6.44
C GLN A 641 24.36 -6.18 7.95
N LEU A 642 23.44 -5.53 8.66
CA LEU A 642 23.36 -5.52 10.10
C LEU A 642 22.21 -6.41 10.58
N PHE A 643 22.41 -7.03 11.74
CA PHE A 643 21.37 -7.76 12.49
C PHE A 643 20.71 -8.92 11.74
N VAL A 644 21.39 -9.52 10.76
CA VAL A 644 20.86 -10.63 9.94
C VAL A 644 20.34 -11.74 10.85
N GLY A 645 19.03 -11.94 10.85
CA GLY A 645 18.38 -13.01 11.61
C GLY A 645 18.27 -12.80 13.12
N ALA A 646 18.80 -11.70 13.66
CA ALA A 646 18.90 -11.47 15.10
C ALA A 646 17.56 -11.09 15.75
N TYR A 647 16.76 -10.27 15.06
CA TYR A 647 15.53 -9.68 15.62
C TYR A 647 14.25 -10.07 14.87
N GLY A 648 14.38 -10.91 13.83
CA GLY A 648 13.30 -11.24 12.90
C GLY A 648 12.97 -10.05 12.00
N SER A 649 11.68 -9.87 11.69
CA SER A 649 11.22 -8.85 10.75
C SER A 649 11.34 -7.45 11.34
N LEU A 650 12.04 -6.57 10.63
CA LEU A 650 12.29 -5.18 11.04
C LEU A 650 11.50 -4.23 10.14
N ARG A 651 10.81 -3.25 10.74
CA ARG A 651 9.85 -2.39 10.05
C ARG A 651 10.27 -0.93 10.01
N THR A 652 10.15 -0.23 11.14
CA THR A 652 10.45 1.21 11.17
C THR A 652 11.85 1.43 11.71
N ILE A 653 12.59 2.30 11.03
CA ILE A 653 13.85 2.87 11.49
C ILE A 653 13.73 4.39 11.48
N GLU A 654 14.13 5.04 12.57
CA GLU A 654 13.98 6.48 12.75
C GLU A 654 15.24 7.04 13.40
N PRO A 655 15.89 8.08 12.85
CA PRO A 655 17.04 8.69 13.49
C PRO A 655 16.73 9.15 14.91
N THR A 656 17.71 8.97 15.80
CA THR A 656 17.72 9.69 17.07
C THR A 656 17.87 11.19 16.81
N ILE A 657 17.28 12.03 17.66
CA ILE A 657 17.38 13.48 17.48
C ILE A 657 18.82 14.00 17.56
N ASN A 658 19.68 13.31 18.31
CA ASN A 658 21.09 13.66 18.48
C ASN A 658 22.00 13.11 17.38
N GLY A 659 21.46 12.30 16.46
CA GLY A 659 22.23 11.68 15.38
C GLY A 659 23.29 10.68 15.86
N ASP A 660 23.17 10.15 17.08
CA ASP A 660 24.09 9.15 17.65
C ASP A 660 23.67 7.70 17.34
N GLY A 661 22.59 7.54 16.58
CA GLY A 661 22.05 6.26 16.16
C GLY A 661 20.59 6.35 15.73
N PHE A 662 19.87 5.24 15.80
CA PHE A 662 18.47 5.15 15.37
C PHE A 662 17.61 4.30 16.32
N TRP A 663 16.32 4.57 16.28
CA TRP A 663 15.27 3.69 16.78
C TRP A 663 14.92 2.64 15.73
N MET A 664 14.57 1.44 16.16
CA MET A 664 14.19 0.33 15.29
C MET A 664 13.02 -0.46 15.88
N THR A 665 12.06 -0.87 15.06
CA THR A 665 10.91 -1.67 15.49
C THR A 665 10.85 -3.03 14.80
N THR A 666 10.30 -4.03 15.50
CA THR A 666 9.99 -5.34 14.93
C THR A 666 8.54 -5.43 14.43
N SER A 667 8.28 -6.42 13.57
CA SER A 667 6.96 -6.78 13.04
C SER A 667 6.84 -8.30 12.86
N ASN A 668 7.18 -9.05 13.91
CA ASN A 668 7.33 -10.51 13.91
C ASN A 668 6.00 -11.28 14.01
N SER A 669 4.96 -10.66 14.56
CA SER A 669 3.69 -11.30 14.90
C SER A 669 2.52 -10.35 14.74
N GLY A 670 1.38 -10.86 14.25
CA GLY A 670 0.16 -10.06 14.03
C GLY A 670 0.20 -9.19 12.76
N ASP A 671 1.31 -9.17 12.02
CA ASP A 671 1.36 -8.42 10.78
C ASP A 671 0.37 -9.01 9.76
N LYS A 672 -0.47 -8.14 9.18
CA LYS A 672 -1.55 -8.45 8.23
C LYS A 672 -2.84 -9.09 8.77
N ASP A 673 -3.03 -9.26 10.08
CA ASP A 673 -4.29 -9.82 10.63
C ASP A 673 -5.27 -8.77 11.18
N SER A 674 -4.80 -7.53 11.41
CA SER A 674 -5.61 -6.41 11.89
C SER A 674 -6.25 -6.62 13.28
N ILE A 675 -5.65 -7.47 14.12
CA ILE A 675 -6.12 -7.76 15.48
C ILE A 675 -5.31 -6.93 16.47
N ALA A 676 -5.95 -5.98 17.14
CA ALA A 676 -5.31 -5.20 18.19
C ALA A 676 -4.83 -6.08 19.36
N TYR A 677 -3.70 -5.70 19.96
CA TYR A 677 -3.16 -6.31 21.19
C TYR A 677 -2.78 -7.80 21.10
N ASN A 678 -2.41 -8.32 19.93
CA ASN A 678 -2.05 -9.73 19.74
C ASN A 678 -0.57 -10.00 19.39
N SER A 679 0.28 -8.98 19.40
CA SER A 679 1.70 -9.08 19.03
C SER A 679 2.63 -9.12 20.24
N ASN A 680 3.90 -9.41 20.02
CA ASN A 680 4.98 -9.25 21.01
C ASN A 680 6.19 -8.58 20.37
N GLU A 681 5.97 -7.39 19.84
CA GLU A 681 6.97 -6.60 19.16
C GLU A 681 7.91 -5.90 20.12
N LYS A 682 9.02 -5.40 19.59
CA LYS A 682 10.08 -4.74 20.35
C LYS A 682 10.43 -3.43 19.68
N ILE A 683 10.75 -2.45 20.51
CA ILE A 683 11.36 -1.20 20.09
C ILE A 683 12.76 -1.14 20.67
N PHE A 684 13.74 -0.95 19.81
CA PHE A 684 15.15 -0.85 20.14
C PHE A 684 15.68 0.55 19.92
N LYS A 685 16.66 0.94 20.73
CA LYS A 685 17.56 2.05 20.45
C LYS A 685 18.93 1.49 20.08
N VAL A 686 19.40 1.79 18.88
CA VAL A 686 20.72 1.42 18.38
C VAL A 686 21.63 2.63 18.49
N THR A 687 22.77 2.48 19.14
CA THR A 687 23.82 3.51 19.20
C THR A 687 24.95 3.12 18.26
N LEU A 688 25.34 4.05 17.40
CA LEU A 688 26.40 3.87 16.41
C LEU A 688 27.74 4.38 16.96
N SER A 689 28.85 3.89 16.41
CA SER A 689 30.16 4.51 16.65
C SER A 689 30.20 5.90 16.00
N ARG A 690 30.90 6.82 16.65
CA ARG A 690 31.12 8.18 16.16
C ARG A 690 32.42 8.31 15.38
#